data_AF-O74990-F1
#
_entry.id   AF-O74990-F1
#
_cell.length_a   1.000
_cell.length_b   1.000
_cell.length_c   1.000
_cell.angle_alpha   90.00
_cell.angle_beta   90.00
_cell.angle_gamma   90.00
#
_symmetry.space_group_name_H-M   'P 1'
#
loop_
_entity.id
_entity.type
_entity.pdbx_description
1 polymer ?
#
loop_
_entity_poly.entity_id
_entity_poly.type
_entity_poly.pdbx_seq_one_letter_code
_entity_poly.pdbx_strand_id
1 'polypeptide(L)'
;MDISINDCTDISQIKQRFHDLQVESQRTDEKLERLLSDAQPTEKFNSLIKNMAERLVLFVGQIEELKDAFCNTTIVSEEVIERIKSVDREQNRIKECLLFVRQVRDFKECLQDLNRAMHHQQWEKAADLVHRASSTSPAIIEGKFAHAVVPTAEQPLAPMDTLKEITESLHTLFWREFHKAARNQDQKEITRYFKLFPLIGKEKEGLEAYWHFFGGIIASKARATLDEPPTHALFFAQAFTGLVEHVASIIRAHTPLVQKYYKAKNTITVIEKLQGDCDRQGSIIVNTMFDVRRIDNLVSSIASYKYILLHAKLKNRAFVSDQKELERVSLQTLHPILNEMSAIVSKWNISKIFISRLVLRLSQSDGTSNDPSVQDNLICASIFNSSKMELLLKKQLLPSLLQLETYYFRRSIETSLELEEYYTKVSPWMSSIVDDVMYVTKQVFQRAFFTVSSLFFTRFVNESLIPILRNDYYVYLSHNLLTVCNIIKAQFQRLKNANSIPAKQVENYITLVNSASLSKQYLKSIVDGVSSRLEEVFAFAKDQKLVKKSIDNFLQLTVNFENLCKTSFNMYFPIFLLPRIEQCIDDSFDGINYVLSYEDYTKETEHERLVVTRLRSVWDRVLLLEQFTPENQLSLRSMACEKAASYIENLILYKIQWNDYGAMALENDISSLITIFSNDQANLRHSFERLQEILILLVWESDSTAPEQLINDLNLQLLSIDIVSAIMEKKANVQGED
;
A
#
# COMPACT_ATOMS: atom_id res chain seq x y z
N MET A 1 -34.70 19.27 -2.14
CA MET A 1 -35.50 20.26 -1.40
C MET A 1 -36.48 20.85 -2.41
N ASP A 2 -37.67 20.27 -2.49
CA ASP A 2 -38.73 20.74 -3.39
C ASP A 2 -39.48 21.88 -2.71
N ILE A 3 -38.96 23.09 -2.91
CA ILE A 3 -39.61 24.32 -2.49
C ILE A 3 -40.73 24.61 -3.50
N SER A 4 -41.94 24.76 -2.98
CA SER A 4 -43.17 25.05 -3.73
C SER A 4 -43.08 26.41 -4.41
N ILE A 5 -43.66 26.54 -5.61
CA ILE A 5 -43.71 27.80 -6.39
C ILE A 5 -44.28 28.97 -5.56
N ASN A 6 -45.08 28.69 -4.54
CA ASN A 6 -45.66 29.69 -3.65
C ASN A 6 -44.64 30.40 -2.75
N ASP A 7 -43.41 29.89 -2.60
CA ASP A 7 -42.40 30.46 -1.70
C ASP A 7 -41.41 31.41 -2.40
N CYS A 8 -41.52 31.61 -3.71
CA CYS A 8 -40.62 32.48 -4.49
C CYS A 8 -41.06 33.95 -4.42
N THR A 9 -40.35 34.78 -3.64
CA THR A 9 -40.69 36.21 -3.45
C THR A 9 -39.91 37.17 -4.35
N ASP A 10 -38.83 36.74 -5.00
CA ASP A 10 -37.95 37.61 -5.79
C ASP A 10 -37.96 37.29 -7.30
N ILE A 11 -37.93 38.32 -8.15
CA ILE A 11 -38.02 38.21 -9.62
C ILE A 11 -36.83 37.42 -10.19
N SER A 12 -35.66 37.53 -9.54
CA SER A 12 -34.46 36.78 -9.87
C SER A 12 -34.69 35.27 -9.69
N GLN A 13 -35.28 34.87 -8.55
CA GLN A 13 -35.63 33.48 -8.22
C GLN A 13 -36.69 32.93 -9.19
N ILE A 14 -37.69 33.75 -9.55
CA ILE A 14 -38.72 33.35 -10.54
C ILE A 14 -38.09 33.10 -11.90
N LYS A 15 -37.18 33.95 -12.38
CA LYS A 15 -36.49 33.74 -13.67
C LYS A 15 -35.62 32.49 -13.66
N GLN A 16 -34.90 32.25 -12.57
CA GLN A 16 -34.04 31.08 -12.44
C GLN A 16 -34.87 29.79 -12.39
N ARG A 17 -35.98 29.79 -11.62
CA ARG A 17 -36.93 28.67 -11.61
C ARG A 17 -37.65 28.46 -12.94
N PHE A 18 -37.99 29.53 -13.65
CA PHE A 18 -38.55 29.42 -15.00
C PHE A 18 -37.55 28.77 -15.96
N HIS A 19 -36.26 29.10 -15.83
CA HIS A 19 -35.22 28.46 -16.62
C HIS A 19 -35.04 26.99 -16.24
N ASP A 20 -35.01 26.67 -14.94
CA ASP A 20 -34.92 25.29 -14.45
C ASP A 20 -36.12 24.45 -14.92
N LEU A 21 -37.34 25.02 -14.86
CA LEU A 21 -38.56 24.39 -15.38
C LEU A 21 -38.51 24.21 -16.90
N GLN A 22 -37.89 25.12 -17.66
CA GLN A 22 -37.68 24.93 -19.10
C GLN A 22 -36.70 23.80 -19.39
N VAL A 23 -35.61 23.70 -18.63
CA VAL A 23 -34.63 22.62 -18.78
C VAL A 23 -35.24 21.28 -18.37
N GLU A 24 -36.05 21.28 -17.32
CA GLU A 24 -36.78 20.09 -16.87
C GLU A 24 -37.84 19.69 -17.90
N SER A 25 -38.60 20.64 -18.46
CA SER A 25 -39.54 20.42 -19.56
C SER A 25 -38.84 19.82 -20.77
N GLN A 26 -37.71 20.38 -21.21
CA GLN A 26 -36.95 19.84 -22.34
C GLN A 26 -36.44 18.43 -22.06
N ARG A 27 -35.95 18.15 -20.85
CA ARG A 27 -35.53 16.80 -20.46
C ARG A 27 -36.71 15.82 -20.41
N THR A 28 -37.87 16.26 -19.96
CA THR A 28 -39.08 15.42 -19.97
C THR A 28 -39.57 15.19 -21.39
N ASP A 29 -39.47 16.18 -22.27
CA ASP A 29 -39.83 16.07 -23.69
C ASP A 29 -38.88 15.12 -24.42
N GLU A 30 -37.57 15.22 -24.20
CA GLU A 30 -36.58 14.28 -24.76
C GLU A 30 -36.82 12.84 -24.26
N LYS A 31 -37.15 12.68 -22.96
CA LYS A 31 -37.51 11.36 -22.41
C LYS A 31 -38.81 10.84 -23.01
N LEU A 32 -39.82 11.69 -23.21
CA LEU A 32 -41.07 11.35 -23.86
C LEU A 32 -40.86 10.98 -25.31
N GLU A 33 -40.05 11.71 -26.07
CA GLU A 33 -39.68 11.38 -27.44
C GLU A 33 -38.94 10.05 -27.51
N ARG A 34 -38.00 9.78 -26.60
CA ARG A 34 -37.32 8.48 -26.53
C ARG A 34 -38.31 7.36 -26.24
N LEU A 35 -39.17 7.52 -25.23
CA LEU A 35 -40.20 6.52 -24.89
C LEU A 35 -41.23 6.33 -26.01
N LEU A 36 -41.61 7.39 -26.74
CA LEU A 36 -42.48 7.31 -27.91
C LEU A 36 -41.75 6.64 -29.10
N SER A 37 -40.45 6.89 -29.25
CA SER A 37 -39.64 6.23 -30.27
C SER A 37 -39.45 4.74 -29.99
N ASP A 38 -39.38 4.34 -28.71
CA ASP A 38 -39.40 2.95 -28.26
C ASP A 38 -40.83 2.35 -28.30
N ALA A 39 -41.86 3.19 -28.23
CA ALA A 39 -43.24 2.78 -28.45
C ALA A 39 -43.49 2.38 -29.92
N GLN A 40 -42.85 3.01 -30.90
CA GLN A 40 -43.02 2.63 -32.32
C GLN A 40 -42.62 1.18 -32.65
N PRO A 41 -41.45 0.65 -32.25
CA PRO A 41 -41.12 -0.75 -32.47
C PRO A 41 -42.01 -1.68 -31.65
N THR A 42 -42.46 -1.29 -30.45
CA THR A 42 -43.39 -2.11 -29.66
C THR A 42 -44.82 -2.10 -30.20
N GLU A 43 -45.30 -1.01 -30.80
CA GLU A 43 -46.55 -0.95 -31.56
C GLU A 43 -46.45 -1.75 -32.86
N LYS A 44 -45.32 -1.65 -33.57
CA LYS A 44 -45.05 -2.52 -34.72
C LYS A 44 -45.05 -3.99 -34.28
N PHE A 45 -44.40 -4.31 -33.17
CA PHE A 45 -44.39 -5.67 -32.62
C PHE A 45 -45.78 -6.11 -32.17
N ASN A 46 -46.58 -5.24 -31.52
CA ASN A 46 -47.96 -5.51 -31.13
C ASN A 46 -48.88 -5.64 -32.33
N SER A 47 -48.68 -4.88 -33.40
CA SER A 47 -49.42 -5.04 -34.66
C SER A 47 -49.04 -6.34 -35.35
N LEU A 48 -47.77 -6.76 -35.28
CA LEU A 48 -47.31 -8.05 -35.78
C LEU A 48 -47.88 -9.19 -34.93
N ILE A 49 -47.93 -9.05 -33.60
CA ILE A 49 -48.55 -10.01 -32.69
C ILE A 49 -50.06 -10.06 -32.90
N LYS A 50 -50.76 -8.93 -33.04
CA LYS A 50 -52.19 -8.89 -33.36
C LYS A 50 -52.46 -9.52 -34.71
N ASN A 51 -51.68 -9.19 -35.75
CA ASN A 51 -51.76 -9.85 -37.05
C ASN A 51 -51.47 -11.35 -36.96
N MET A 52 -50.50 -11.77 -36.14
CA MET A 52 -50.22 -13.18 -35.90
C MET A 52 -51.35 -13.84 -35.09
N ALA A 53 -51.95 -13.16 -34.12
CA ALA A 53 -53.04 -13.65 -33.30
C ALA A 53 -54.33 -13.76 -34.12
N GLU A 54 -54.65 -12.77 -34.94
CA GLU A 54 -55.75 -12.81 -35.90
C GLU A 54 -55.53 -13.93 -36.93
N ARG A 55 -54.30 -14.06 -37.47
CA ARG A 55 -53.95 -15.21 -38.32
C ARG A 55 -54.07 -16.53 -37.58
N LEU A 56 -53.64 -16.61 -36.33
CA LEU A 56 -53.75 -17.83 -35.52
C LEU A 56 -55.21 -18.15 -35.21
N VAL A 57 -56.07 -17.17 -34.94
CA VAL A 57 -57.51 -17.35 -34.75
C VAL A 57 -58.15 -17.81 -36.06
N LEU A 58 -57.79 -17.22 -37.19
CA LEU A 58 -58.22 -17.68 -38.52
C LEU A 58 -57.71 -19.09 -38.82
N PHE A 59 -56.46 -19.41 -38.49
CA PHE A 59 -55.88 -20.74 -38.67
C PHE A 59 -56.52 -21.76 -37.73
N VAL A 60 -56.82 -21.40 -36.48
CA VAL A 60 -57.52 -22.26 -35.52
C VAL A 60 -58.95 -22.49 -35.97
N GLY A 61 -59.65 -21.46 -36.43
CA GLY A 61 -60.98 -21.58 -37.03
C GLY A 61 -60.96 -22.46 -38.28
N GLN A 62 -59.97 -22.31 -39.16
CA GLN A 62 -59.76 -23.19 -40.31
C GLN A 62 -59.41 -24.63 -39.89
N ILE A 63 -58.66 -24.82 -38.82
CA ILE A 63 -58.34 -26.14 -38.26
C ILE A 63 -59.58 -26.75 -37.64
N GLU A 64 -60.45 -25.97 -36.98
CA GLU A 64 -61.73 -26.45 -36.45
C GLU A 64 -62.70 -26.77 -37.59
N GLU A 65 -62.82 -25.94 -38.62
CA GLU A 65 -63.60 -26.24 -39.84
C GLU A 65 -63.06 -27.48 -40.55
N LEU A 66 -61.73 -27.62 -40.69
CA LEU A 66 -61.11 -28.81 -41.24
C LEU A 66 -61.33 -30.02 -40.34
N LYS A 67 -61.22 -29.87 -39.02
CA LYS A 67 -61.46 -30.95 -38.06
C LYS A 67 -62.91 -31.40 -38.12
N ASP A 68 -63.87 -30.48 -38.18
CA ASP A 68 -65.28 -30.81 -38.36
C ASP A 68 -65.53 -31.42 -39.74
N ALA A 69 -64.89 -30.92 -40.80
CA ALA A 69 -64.97 -31.51 -42.13
C ALA A 69 -64.39 -32.94 -42.15
N PHE A 70 -63.27 -33.20 -41.49
CA PHE A 70 -62.60 -34.50 -41.40
C PHE A 70 -63.28 -35.46 -40.41
N CYS A 71 -63.83 -34.97 -39.29
CA CYS A 71 -64.54 -35.79 -38.32
C CYS A 71 -65.97 -36.13 -38.78
N ASN A 72 -66.66 -35.23 -39.48
CA ASN A 72 -67.98 -35.50 -40.06
C ASN A 72 -67.89 -36.30 -41.37
N THR A 73 -66.72 -36.34 -42.03
CA THR A 73 -66.46 -37.32 -43.08
C THR A 73 -65.99 -38.64 -42.46
N THR A 74 -66.92 -39.41 -41.93
CA THR A 74 -66.72 -40.83 -41.53
C THR A 74 -66.33 -41.76 -42.69
N ILE A 75 -65.87 -41.22 -43.82
CA ILE A 75 -65.48 -41.96 -45.04
C ILE A 75 -64.23 -41.32 -45.68
N VAL A 76 -63.33 -40.69 -44.91
CA VAL A 76 -61.93 -40.60 -45.35
C VAL A 76 -61.21 -41.74 -44.65
N SER A 77 -61.12 -42.88 -45.33
CA SER A 77 -60.53 -44.11 -44.81
C SER A 77 -59.18 -43.83 -44.16
N GLU A 78 -58.91 -44.46 -43.01
CA GLU A 78 -57.59 -44.44 -42.34
C GLU A 78 -56.43 -44.68 -43.33
N GLU A 79 -56.70 -45.41 -44.42
CA GLU A 79 -55.80 -45.62 -45.54
C GLU A 79 -55.26 -44.32 -46.15
N VAL A 80 -56.08 -43.28 -46.36
CA VAL A 80 -55.64 -42.02 -46.95
C VAL A 80 -54.74 -41.24 -45.97
N ILE A 81 -55.07 -41.28 -44.67
CA ILE A 81 -54.26 -40.63 -43.62
C ILE A 81 -52.92 -41.35 -43.46
N GLU A 82 -52.90 -42.69 -43.47
CA GLU A 82 -51.64 -43.45 -43.51
C GLU A 82 -50.86 -43.17 -44.79
N ARG A 83 -51.53 -42.98 -45.94
CA ARG A 83 -50.87 -42.61 -47.18
C ARG A 83 -50.24 -41.22 -47.10
N ILE A 84 -50.92 -40.23 -46.55
CA ILE A 84 -50.36 -38.88 -46.37
C ILE A 84 -49.22 -38.91 -45.35
N LYS A 85 -49.37 -39.57 -44.20
CA LYS A 85 -48.28 -39.72 -43.21
C LYS A 85 -47.07 -40.45 -43.79
N SER A 86 -47.28 -41.46 -44.63
CA SER A 86 -46.18 -42.12 -45.33
C SER A 86 -45.53 -41.18 -46.33
N VAL A 87 -46.28 -40.42 -47.12
CA VAL A 87 -45.75 -39.40 -48.05
C VAL A 87 -44.96 -38.32 -47.32
N ASP A 88 -45.42 -37.80 -46.18
CA ASP A 88 -44.69 -36.79 -45.41
C ASP A 88 -43.41 -37.35 -44.78
N ARG A 89 -43.45 -38.58 -44.27
CA ARG A 89 -42.23 -39.28 -43.81
C ARG A 89 -41.25 -39.46 -44.96
N GLU A 90 -41.73 -39.83 -46.14
CA GLU A 90 -40.90 -39.93 -47.34
C GLU A 90 -40.36 -38.54 -47.75
N GLN A 91 -41.16 -37.47 -47.71
CA GLN A 91 -40.70 -36.11 -48.01
C GLN A 91 -39.65 -35.60 -47.01
N ASN A 92 -39.83 -35.85 -45.71
CA ASN A 92 -38.86 -35.45 -44.70
C ASN A 92 -37.57 -36.24 -44.84
N ARG A 93 -37.66 -37.55 -45.08
CA ARG A 93 -36.50 -38.39 -45.44
C ARG A 93 -35.81 -37.87 -46.69
N ILE A 94 -36.55 -37.47 -47.72
CA ILE A 94 -35.98 -36.87 -48.94
C ILE A 94 -35.28 -35.55 -48.62
N LYS A 95 -35.85 -34.67 -47.80
CA LYS A 95 -35.21 -33.40 -47.41
C LYS A 95 -33.92 -33.62 -46.62
N GLU A 96 -33.94 -34.52 -45.64
CA GLU A 96 -32.76 -34.90 -44.86
C GLU A 96 -31.68 -35.52 -45.78
N CYS A 97 -32.07 -36.46 -46.66
CA CYS A 97 -31.18 -37.03 -47.66
C CYS A 97 -30.62 -35.96 -48.60
N LEU A 98 -31.43 -34.99 -49.03
CA LEU A 98 -31.00 -33.92 -49.94
C LEU A 98 -30.03 -32.96 -49.24
N LEU A 99 -30.29 -32.61 -47.98
CA LEU A 99 -29.35 -31.84 -47.17
C LEU A 99 -28.03 -32.59 -46.97
N PHE A 100 -28.10 -33.89 -46.65
CA PHE A 100 -26.93 -34.75 -46.51
C PHE A 100 -26.14 -34.86 -47.81
N VAL A 101 -26.80 -35.06 -48.96
CA VAL A 101 -26.16 -35.10 -50.28
C VAL A 101 -25.53 -33.76 -50.64
N ARG A 102 -26.19 -32.63 -50.33
CA ARG A 102 -25.61 -31.30 -50.51
C ARG A 102 -24.35 -31.13 -49.66
N GLN A 103 -24.39 -31.51 -48.38
CA GLN A 103 -23.23 -31.43 -47.52
C GLN A 103 -22.08 -32.33 -47.99
N VAL A 104 -22.36 -33.54 -48.48
CA VAL A 104 -21.34 -34.45 -49.04
C VAL A 104 -20.76 -33.90 -50.34
N ARG A 105 -21.58 -33.29 -51.20
CA ARG A 105 -21.12 -32.62 -52.42
C ARG A 105 -20.25 -31.42 -52.09
N ASP A 106 -20.71 -30.55 -51.18
CA ASP A 106 -19.96 -29.37 -50.76
C ASP A 106 -18.64 -29.79 -50.08
N PHE A 107 -18.63 -30.90 -49.35
CA PHE A 107 -17.42 -31.52 -48.78
C PHE A 107 -16.48 -32.06 -49.87
N LYS A 108 -17.02 -32.71 -50.91
CA LYS A 108 -16.23 -33.17 -52.07
C LYS A 108 -15.62 -31.99 -52.83
N GLU A 109 -16.37 -30.92 -53.06
CA GLU A 109 -15.88 -29.68 -53.67
C GLU A 109 -14.77 -29.07 -52.79
N CYS A 110 -14.95 -29.03 -51.47
CA CYS A 110 -13.91 -28.57 -50.54
C CYS A 110 -12.62 -29.41 -50.65
N LEU A 111 -12.71 -30.73 -50.78
CA LEU A 111 -11.54 -31.61 -50.95
C LEU A 111 -10.85 -31.44 -52.31
N GLN A 112 -11.62 -31.24 -53.38
CA GLN A 112 -11.06 -30.96 -54.71
C GLN A 112 -10.36 -29.60 -54.75
N ASP A 113 -10.99 -28.57 -54.18
CA ASP A 113 -10.40 -27.24 -54.07
C ASP A 113 -9.20 -27.21 -53.13
N LEU A 114 -9.21 -28.04 -52.09
CA LEU A 114 -8.05 -28.25 -51.22
C LEU A 114 -6.87 -28.84 -51.99
N ASN A 115 -7.10 -29.88 -52.80
CA ASN A 115 -6.03 -30.46 -53.63
C ASN A 115 -5.50 -29.45 -54.64
N ARG A 116 -6.38 -28.68 -55.29
CA ARG A 116 -5.98 -27.59 -56.18
C ARG A 116 -5.15 -26.54 -55.45
N ALA A 117 -5.57 -26.13 -54.25
CA ALA A 117 -4.84 -25.16 -53.43
C ALA A 117 -3.45 -25.69 -53.02
N MET A 118 -3.34 -26.99 -52.70
CA MET A 118 -2.07 -27.66 -52.43
C MET A 118 -1.13 -27.64 -53.64
N HIS A 119 -1.64 -27.97 -54.84
CA HIS A 119 -0.86 -27.93 -56.09
C HIS A 119 -0.39 -26.51 -56.44
N HIS A 120 -1.22 -25.50 -56.19
CA HIS A 120 -0.89 -24.09 -56.43
C HIS A 120 -0.11 -23.42 -55.28
N GLN A 121 0.28 -24.17 -54.24
CA GLN A 121 1.01 -23.67 -53.06
C GLN A 121 0.29 -22.52 -52.31
N GLN A 122 -1.04 -22.46 -52.36
CA GLN A 122 -1.85 -21.45 -51.69
C GLN A 122 -2.21 -21.90 -50.27
N TRP A 123 -1.23 -21.82 -49.36
CA TRP A 123 -1.30 -22.39 -48.00
C TRP A 123 -2.44 -21.85 -47.13
N GLU A 124 -2.78 -20.57 -47.27
CA GLU A 124 -3.86 -19.93 -46.50
C GLU A 124 -5.22 -20.49 -46.89
N LYS A 125 -5.51 -20.55 -48.19
CA LYS A 125 -6.75 -21.15 -48.69
C LYS A 125 -6.83 -22.63 -48.36
N ALA A 126 -5.71 -23.36 -48.45
CA ALA A 126 -5.65 -24.75 -48.06
C ALA A 126 -6.01 -24.93 -46.57
N ALA A 127 -5.47 -24.09 -45.68
CA ALA A 127 -5.79 -24.13 -44.26
C ALA A 127 -7.27 -23.78 -43.97
N ASP A 128 -7.82 -22.75 -44.64
CA ASP A 128 -9.23 -22.38 -44.51
C ASP A 128 -10.18 -23.51 -45.00
N LEU A 129 -9.82 -24.18 -46.10
CA LEU A 129 -10.57 -25.32 -46.63
C LEU A 129 -10.48 -26.55 -45.72
N VAL A 130 -9.31 -26.83 -45.13
CA VAL A 130 -9.17 -27.86 -44.09
C VAL A 130 -10.01 -27.53 -42.87
N HIS A 131 -10.01 -26.28 -42.43
CA HIS A 131 -10.82 -25.85 -41.29
C HIS A 131 -12.32 -26.06 -41.57
N ARG A 132 -12.79 -25.67 -42.77
CA ARG A 132 -14.17 -25.88 -43.21
C ARG A 132 -14.52 -27.37 -43.32
N ALA A 133 -13.62 -28.18 -43.87
CA ALA A 133 -13.80 -29.62 -43.98
C ALA A 133 -13.86 -30.31 -42.61
N SER A 134 -12.99 -29.92 -41.67
CA SER A 134 -12.96 -30.44 -40.30
C SER A 134 -14.15 -30.02 -39.44
N SER A 135 -14.75 -28.85 -39.73
CA SER A 135 -15.93 -28.33 -39.03
C SER A 135 -17.25 -28.94 -39.53
N THR A 136 -17.20 -29.76 -40.58
CA THR A 136 -18.38 -30.46 -41.13
C THR A 136 -18.79 -31.59 -40.18
N SER A 137 -20.11 -31.81 -39.99
CA SER A 137 -20.63 -32.77 -38.99
C SER A 137 -19.99 -34.16 -39.12
N PRO A 138 -19.55 -34.79 -38.00
CA PRO A 138 -18.87 -36.09 -38.02
C PRO A 138 -19.72 -37.19 -38.66
N ALA A 139 -21.05 -37.09 -38.57
CA ALA A 139 -21.98 -38.03 -39.23
C ALA A 139 -21.83 -38.08 -40.76
N ILE A 140 -21.32 -37.01 -41.37
CA ILE A 140 -21.08 -36.92 -42.82
C ILE A 140 -19.70 -37.49 -43.15
N ILE A 141 -18.70 -37.22 -42.31
CA ILE A 141 -17.32 -37.70 -42.48
C ILE A 141 -17.26 -39.23 -42.34
N GLU A 142 -18.01 -39.79 -41.38
CA GLU A 142 -18.11 -41.24 -41.14
C GLU A 142 -19.22 -41.91 -41.97
N GLY A 143 -20.03 -41.13 -42.70
CA GLY A 143 -21.15 -41.63 -43.47
C GLY A 143 -20.70 -42.55 -44.60
N LYS A 144 -21.27 -43.77 -44.67
CA LYS A 144 -20.99 -44.77 -45.73
C LYS A 144 -21.11 -44.19 -47.16
N PHE A 145 -22.00 -43.22 -47.35
CA PHE A 145 -22.19 -42.53 -48.63
C PHE A 145 -21.02 -41.62 -49.02
N ALA A 146 -20.45 -40.88 -48.06
CA ALA A 146 -19.25 -40.08 -48.31
C ALA A 146 -18.08 -40.98 -48.72
N HIS A 147 -17.96 -42.15 -48.08
CA HIS A 147 -16.96 -43.16 -48.41
C HIS A 147 -17.05 -43.68 -49.85
N ALA A 148 -18.25 -43.69 -50.45
CA ALA A 148 -18.47 -44.18 -51.81
C ALA A 148 -18.36 -43.09 -52.89
N VAL A 149 -18.78 -41.86 -52.60
CA VAL A 149 -18.93 -40.79 -53.61
C VAL A 149 -17.73 -39.84 -53.68
N VAL A 150 -17.02 -39.68 -52.56
CA VAL A 150 -15.88 -38.76 -52.47
C VAL A 150 -14.61 -39.30 -53.15
N PRO A 151 -14.26 -40.60 -53.08
CA PRO A 151 -13.08 -41.12 -53.76
C PRO A 151 -13.15 -40.83 -55.25
N THR A 152 -12.20 -40.05 -55.73
CA THR A 152 -12.08 -39.65 -57.14
C THR A 152 -10.83 -40.36 -57.70
N ALA A 153 -10.65 -40.48 -59.02
CA ALA A 153 -9.48 -41.16 -59.58
C ALA A 153 -8.12 -40.57 -59.09
N GLU A 154 -8.12 -39.31 -58.65
CA GLU A 154 -6.96 -38.64 -58.05
C GLU A 154 -6.82 -38.86 -56.52
N GLN A 155 -7.84 -39.41 -55.85
CA GLN A 155 -7.91 -39.62 -54.40
C GLN A 155 -8.58 -40.97 -54.07
N PRO A 156 -7.84 -42.10 -54.05
CA PRO A 156 -8.40 -43.43 -53.81
C PRO A 156 -8.73 -43.71 -52.34
N LEU A 157 -8.16 -42.93 -51.41
CA LEU A 157 -8.30 -43.12 -49.98
C LEU A 157 -9.64 -42.58 -49.46
N ALA A 158 -10.08 -43.15 -48.33
CA ALA A 158 -11.27 -42.71 -47.63
C ALA A 158 -11.20 -41.21 -47.29
N PRO A 159 -12.32 -40.47 -47.29
CA PRO A 159 -12.32 -39.03 -47.00
C PRO A 159 -11.70 -38.65 -45.65
N MET A 160 -11.76 -39.52 -44.64
CA MET A 160 -11.10 -39.28 -43.36
C MET A 160 -9.59 -39.46 -43.44
N ASP A 161 -9.13 -40.47 -44.18
CA ASP A 161 -7.71 -40.76 -44.34
C ASP A 161 -7.05 -39.74 -45.26
N THR A 162 -7.74 -39.27 -46.31
CA THR A 162 -7.26 -38.15 -47.14
C THR A 162 -7.18 -36.86 -46.32
N LEU A 163 -8.17 -36.55 -45.49
CA LEU A 163 -8.07 -35.40 -44.59
C LEU A 163 -6.92 -35.53 -43.61
N LYS A 164 -6.70 -36.71 -43.01
CA LYS A 164 -5.57 -36.95 -42.11
C LYS A 164 -4.23 -36.79 -42.83
N GLU A 165 -4.07 -37.40 -44.00
CA GLU A 165 -2.84 -37.28 -44.81
C GLU A 165 -2.60 -35.83 -45.25
N ILE A 166 -3.64 -35.10 -45.65
CA ILE A 166 -3.52 -33.68 -46.03
C ILE A 166 -3.20 -32.82 -44.79
N THR A 167 -3.83 -33.09 -43.64
CA THR A 167 -3.53 -32.35 -42.41
C THR A 167 -2.12 -32.63 -41.90
N GLU A 168 -1.62 -33.87 -42.01
CA GLU A 168 -0.25 -34.24 -41.65
C GLU A 168 0.78 -33.68 -42.63
N SER A 169 0.51 -33.71 -43.94
CA SER A 169 1.39 -33.09 -44.94
C SER A 169 1.44 -31.57 -44.81
N LEU A 170 0.30 -30.90 -44.57
CA LEU A 170 0.27 -29.47 -44.25
C LEU A 170 0.97 -29.17 -42.93
N HIS A 171 0.77 -30.00 -41.90
CA HIS A 171 1.43 -29.83 -40.62
C HIS A 171 2.95 -29.92 -40.76
N THR A 172 3.48 -30.94 -41.42
CA THR A 172 4.94 -31.09 -41.64
C THR A 172 5.51 -29.93 -42.47
N LEU A 173 4.77 -29.44 -43.47
CA LEU A 173 5.17 -28.29 -44.28
C LEU A 173 5.18 -26.99 -43.45
N PHE A 174 4.13 -26.72 -42.68
CA PHE A 174 4.03 -25.53 -41.84
C PHE A 174 5.06 -25.58 -40.72
N TRP A 175 5.31 -26.75 -40.14
CA TRP A 175 6.35 -26.95 -39.14
C TRP A 175 7.73 -26.63 -39.71
N ARG A 176 8.05 -27.13 -40.92
CA ARG A 176 9.32 -26.85 -41.61
C ARG A 176 9.50 -25.38 -41.96
N GLU A 177 8.49 -24.75 -42.56
CA GLU A 177 8.56 -23.33 -42.94
C GLU A 177 8.55 -22.41 -41.72
N PHE A 178 7.81 -22.76 -40.65
CA PHE A 178 7.86 -22.05 -39.37
C PHE A 178 9.26 -22.07 -38.78
N HIS A 179 9.93 -23.23 -38.74
CA HIS A 179 11.30 -23.33 -38.26
C HIS A 179 12.31 -22.59 -39.16
N LYS A 180 12.06 -22.53 -40.47
CA LYS A 180 12.87 -21.75 -41.40
C LYS A 180 12.71 -20.25 -41.17
N ALA A 181 11.47 -19.78 -41.00
CA ALA A 181 11.16 -18.38 -40.66
C ALA A 181 11.74 -18.00 -39.29
N ALA A 182 11.65 -18.90 -38.30
CA ALA A 182 12.26 -18.76 -36.98
C ALA A 182 13.78 -18.60 -37.06
N ARG A 183 14.48 -19.41 -37.87
CA ARG A 183 15.93 -19.27 -38.08
C ARG A 183 16.30 -17.94 -38.75
N ASN A 184 15.45 -17.46 -39.66
CA ASN A 184 15.66 -16.18 -40.35
C ASN A 184 15.19 -14.95 -39.57
N GLN A 185 14.64 -15.13 -38.36
CA GLN A 185 14.03 -14.08 -37.53
C GLN A 185 12.96 -13.25 -38.26
N ASP A 186 12.27 -13.84 -39.24
CA ASP A 186 11.23 -13.13 -39.99
C ASP A 186 9.91 -13.12 -39.21
N GLN A 187 9.65 -12.01 -38.51
CA GLN A 187 8.44 -11.82 -37.71
C GLN A 187 7.14 -11.94 -38.52
N LYS A 188 7.15 -11.61 -39.82
CA LYS A 188 5.94 -11.65 -40.66
C LYS A 188 5.56 -13.09 -40.97
N GLU A 189 6.50 -13.90 -41.44
CA GLU A 189 6.26 -15.31 -41.75
C GLU A 189 5.98 -16.13 -40.49
N ILE A 190 6.67 -15.86 -39.37
CA ILE A 190 6.37 -16.51 -38.08
C ILE A 190 4.91 -16.26 -37.68
N THR A 191 4.47 -15.00 -37.75
CA THR A 191 3.08 -14.64 -37.42
C THR A 191 2.08 -15.25 -38.41
N ARG A 192 2.46 -15.37 -39.69
CA ARG A 192 1.65 -15.99 -40.73
C ARG A 192 1.41 -17.47 -40.44
N TYR A 193 2.47 -18.27 -40.32
CA TYR A 193 2.35 -19.69 -40.01
C TYR A 193 1.72 -19.96 -38.64
N PHE A 194 1.98 -19.09 -37.66
CA PHE A 194 1.32 -19.19 -36.34
C PHE A 194 -0.20 -19.05 -36.42
N LYS A 195 -0.75 -18.28 -37.38
CA LYS A 195 -2.20 -18.20 -37.62
C LYS A 195 -2.79 -19.43 -38.30
N LEU A 196 -1.96 -20.24 -38.97
CA LEU A 196 -2.41 -21.38 -39.76
C LEU A 196 -2.54 -22.67 -38.94
N PHE A 197 -1.74 -22.86 -37.89
CA PHE A 197 -1.85 -24.06 -37.03
C PHE A 197 -3.24 -24.28 -36.39
N PRO A 198 -3.95 -23.25 -35.88
CA PRO A 198 -5.31 -23.41 -35.36
C PRO A 198 -6.30 -23.88 -36.42
N LEU A 199 -6.14 -23.43 -37.67
CA LEU A 199 -7.04 -23.78 -38.78
C LEU A 199 -6.97 -25.28 -39.12
N ILE A 200 -5.80 -25.92 -38.95
CA ILE A 200 -5.64 -27.37 -39.16
C ILE A 200 -6.06 -28.18 -37.92
N GLY A 201 -6.42 -27.52 -36.81
CA GLY A 201 -6.73 -28.20 -35.54
C GLY A 201 -5.50 -28.67 -34.76
N LYS A 202 -4.29 -28.27 -35.19
CA LYS A 202 -3.02 -28.57 -34.54
C LYS A 202 -2.53 -27.42 -33.66
N GLU A 203 -3.43 -26.90 -32.83
CA GLU A 203 -3.16 -25.74 -31.95
C GLU A 203 -1.96 -25.99 -31.02
N LYS A 204 -1.84 -27.19 -30.42
CA LYS A 204 -0.79 -27.51 -29.45
C LYS A 204 0.61 -27.48 -30.06
N GLU A 205 0.77 -28.08 -31.24
CA GLU A 205 2.05 -28.16 -31.95
C GLU A 205 2.50 -26.76 -32.40
N GLY A 206 1.56 -25.91 -32.85
CA GLY A 206 1.82 -24.52 -33.18
C GLY A 206 2.24 -23.68 -31.97
N LEU A 207 1.55 -23.84 -30.82
CA LEU A 207 1.94 -23.21 -29.56
C LEU A 207 3.31 -23.70 -29.08
N GLU A 208 3.63 -24.98 -29.29
CA GLU A 208 4.91 -25.58 -28.92
C GLU A 208 6.08 -25.02 -29.70
N ALA A 209 5.97 -24.99 -31.02
CA ALA A 209 6.97 -24.38 -31.88
C ALA A 209 7.16 -22.89 -31.54
N TYR A 210 6.05 -22.21 -31.22
CA TYR A 210 6.04 -20.80 -30.87
C TYR A 210 6.78 -20.51 -29.55
N TRP A 211 6.43 -21.18 -28.45
CA TRP A 211 7.13 -20.93 -27.19
C TRP A 211 8.60 -21.36 -27.28
N HIS A 212 8.94 -22.42 -28.03
CA HIS A 212 10.33 -22.84 -28.21
C HIS A 212 11.17 -21.79 -28.95
N PHE A 213 10.59 -21.14 -29.96
CA PHE A 213 11.23 -20.04 -30.67
C PHE A 213 11.55 -18.86 -29.74
N PHE A 214 10.55 -18.37 -28.99
CA PHE A 214 10.76 -17.25 -28.06
C PHE A 214 11.65 -17.64 -26.88
N GLY A 215 11.57 -18.87 -26.39
CA GLY A 215 12.49 -19.42 -25.39
C GLY A 215 13.94 -19.40 -25.88
N GLY A 216 14.16 -19.70 -27.16
CA GLY A 216 15.46 -19.56 -27.84
C GLY A 216 15.95 -18.12 -27.92
N ILE A 217 15.06 -17.16 -28.22
CA ILE A 217 15.40 -15.72 -28.23
C ILE A 217 15.77 -15.24 -26.83
N ILE A 218 14.98 -15.59 -25.81
CA ILE A 218 15.24 -15.24 -24.42
C ILE A 218 16.58 -15.81 -23.96
N ALA A 219 16.87 -17.08 -24.29
CA ALA A 219 18.13 -17.72 -23.95
C ALA A 219 19.33 -17.11 -24.67
N SER A 220 19.22 -16.79 -25.95
CA SER A 220 20.31 -16.17 -26.72
C SER A 220 20.61 -14.75 -26.23
N LYS A 221 19.57 -13.95 -25.95
CA LYS A 221 19.76 -12.60 -25.39
C LYS A 221 20.37 -12.64 -23.99
N ALA A 222 19.87 -13.52 -23.12
CA ALA A 222 20.41 -13.66 -21.76
C ALA A 222 21.89 -14.07 -21.77
N ARG A 223 22.27 -14.98 -22.67
CA ARG A 223 23.67 -15.40 -22.84
C ARG A 223 24.54 -14.28 -23.39
N ALA A 224 24.09 -13.58 -24.43
CA ALA A 224 24.83 -12.45 -24.98
C ALA A 224 25.14 -11.38 -23.92
N THR A 225 24.21 -11.11 -23.00
CA THR A 225 24.45 -10.20 -21.88
C THR A 225 25.41 -10.76 -20.82
N LEU A 226 25.41 -12.08 -20.59
CA LEU A 226 26.34 -12.73 -19.66
C LEU A 226 27.75 -12.93 -20.23
N ASP A 227 27.90 -12.96 -21.56
CA ASP A 227 29.19 -13.06 -22.24
C ASP A 227 30.00 -11.75 -22.12
N GLU A 228 29.34 -10.63 -21.82
CA GLU A 228 30.01 -9.37 -21.50
C GLU A 228 30.71 -9.45 -20.12
N PRO A 229 31.92 -8.90 -19.97
CA PRO A 229 32.60 -8.90 -18.68
C PRO A 229 31.82 -8.04 -17.68
N PRO A 230 31.74 -8.43 -16.39
CA PRO A 230 31.03 -7.67 -15.36
C PRO A 230 31.78 -6.38 -15.01
N THR A 231 31.57 -5.33 -15.81
CA THR A 231 32.32 -4.06 -15.78
C THR A 231 32.03 -3.20 -14.55
N HIS A 232 30.85 -3.32 -13.95
CA HIS A 232 30.38 -2.43 -12.90
C HIS A 232 29.62 -3.18 -11.80
N ALA A 233 29.33 -2.48 -10.71
CA ALA A 233 28.79 -3.07 -9.48
C ALA A 233 27.34 -3.57 -9.58
N LEU A 234 26.57 -3.12 -10.57
CA LEU A 234 25.16 -3.49 -10.78
C LEU A 234 24.94 -4.34 -12.04
N PHE A 235 26.00 -4.92 -12.58
CA PHE A 235 25.98 -5.65 -13.84
C PHE A 235 24.95 -6.79 -13.86
N PHE A 236 24.90 -7.62 -12.81
CA PHE A 236 23.97 -8.75 -12.76
C PHE A 236 22.53 -8.30 -12.52
N ALA A 237 22.33 -7.20 -11.77
CA ALA A 237 21.01 -6.58 -11.64
C ALA A 237 20.50 -6.02 -12.97
N GLN A 238 21.37 -5.41 -13.78
CA GLN A 238 21.03 -4.96 -15.13
C GLN A 238 20.74 -6.12 -16.06
N ALA A 239 21.56 -7.17 -16.05
CA ALA A 239 21.34 -8.37 -16.85
C ALA A 239 20.00 -9.04 -16.52
N PHE A 240 19.71 -9.20 -15.22
CA PHE A 240 18.43 -9.74 -14.76
C PHE A 240 17.25 -8.84 -15.12
N THR A 241 17.41 -7.52 -15.01
CA THR A 241 16.39 -6.54 -15.42
C THR A 241 16.10 -6.61 -16.91
N GLY A 242 17.14 -6.65 -17.74
CA GLY A 242 17.01 -6.81 -19.18
C GLY A 242 16.32 -8.11 -19.57
N LEU A 243 16.59 -9.21 -18.86
CA LEU A 243 15.89 -10.49 -19.05
C LEU A 243 14.39 -10.35 -18.75
N VAL A 244 14.05 -9.88 -17.56
CA VAL A 244 12.65 -9.77 -17.10
C VAL A 244 11.85 -8.81 -17.98
N GLU A 245 12.43 -7.67 -18.36
CA GLU A 245 11.77 -6.69 -19.24
C GLU A 245 11.59 -7.23 -20.65
N HIS A 246 12.57 -7.98 -21.16
CA HIS A 246 12.44 -8.61 -22.46
C HIS A 246 11.30 -9.65 -22.47
N VAL A 247 11.22 -10.47 -21.43
CA VAL A 247 10.12 -11.44 -21.27
C VAL A 247 8.78 -10.72 -21.14
N ALA A 248 8.69 -9.67 -20.32
CA ALA A 248 7.48 -8.88 -20.18
C ALA A 248 7.05 -8.19 -21.49
N SER A 249 8.02 -7.73 -22.29
CA SER A 249 7.79 -7.13 -23.61
C SER A 249 7.23 -8.16 -24.59
N ILE A 250 7.84 -9.35 -24.67
CA ILE A 250 7.35 -10.46 -25.50
C ILE A 250 5.92 -10.83 -25.10
N ILE A 251 5.66 -11.01 -23.80
CA ILE A 251 4.33 -11.35 -23.30
C ILE A 251 3.32 -10.26 -23.68
N ARG A 252 3.65 -8.98 -23.48
CA ARG A 252 2.75 -7.86 -23.82
C ARG A 252 2.45 -7.78 -25.32
N ALA A 253 3.46 -7.95 -26.17
CA ALA A 253 3.28 -7.87 -27.62
C ALA A 253 2.44 -9.03 -28.19
N HIS A 254 2.61 -10.23 -27.63
CA HIS A 254 2.00 -11.44 -28.18
C HIS A 254 0.70 -11.87 -27.50
N THR A 255 0.38 -11.38 -26.30
CA THR A 255 -0.91 -11.67 -25.63
C THR A 255 -2.12 -11.42 -26.54
N PRO A 256 -2.25 -10.28 -27.24
CA PRO A 256 -3.41 -10.03 -28.11
C PRO A 256 -3.49 -10.97 -29.31
N LEU A 257 -2.32 -11.38 -29.84
CA LEU A 257 -2.23 -12.28 -30.98
C LEU A 257 -2.66 -13.70 -30.58
N VAL A 258 -2.14 -14.21 -29.46
CA VAL A 258 -2.48 -15.56 -28.98
C VAL A 258 -3.95 -15.62 -28.55
N GLN A 259 -4.46 -14.58 -27.88
CA GLN A 259 -5.86 -14.51 -27.49
C GLN A 259 -6.81 -14.55 -28.69
N LYS A 260 -6.47 -13.87 -29.79
CA LYS A 260 -7.29 -13.83 -31.01
C LYS A 260 -7.38 -15.18 -31.74
N TYR A 261 -6.28 -15.94 -31.81
CA TYR A 261 -6.20 -17.14 -32.65
C TYR A 261 -6.24 -18.47 -31.89
N TYR A 262 -5.82 -18.49 -30.63
CA TYR A 262 -5.67 -19.73 -29.83
C TYR A 262 -6.52 -19.73 -28.55
N LYS A 263 -7.33 -18.69 -28.27
CA LYS A 263 -8.15 -18.53 -27.05
C LYS A 263 -7.33 -18.20 -25.79
N ALA A 264 -8.03 -17.73 -24.74
CA ALA A 264 -7.41 -17.21 -23.52
C ALA A 264 -6.65 -18.29 -22.72
N LYS A 265 -7.21 -19.49 -22.56
CA LYS A 265 -6.56 -20.61 -21.84
C LYS A 265 -5.19 -20.97 -22.37
N ASN A 266 -5.05 -21.05 -23.69
CA ASN A 266 -3.76 -21.34 -24.33
C ASN A 266 -2.75 -20.19 -24.15
N THR A 267 -3.23 -18.95 -24.02
CA THR A 267 -2.38 -17.80 -23.70
C THR A 267 -1.73 -17.94 -22.32
N ILE A 268 -2.47 -18.46 -21.33
CA ILE A 268 -1.93 -18.74 -20.00
C ILE A 268 -0.85 -19.81 -20.08
N THR A 269 -1.07 -20.90 -20.82
CA THR A 269 -0.06 -21.96 -21.04
C THR A 269 1.22 -21.42 -21.67
N VAL A 270 1.12 -20.49 -22.63
CA VAL A 270 2.30 -19.83 -23.23
C VAL A 270 3.04 -18.98 -22.20
N ILE A 271 2.30 -18.21 -21.39
CA ILE A 271 2.89 -17.41 -20.30
C ILE A 271 3.62 -18.32 -19.30
N GLU A 272 3.05 -19.46 -18.93
CA GLU A 272 3.70 -20.45 -18.06
C GLU A 272 5.02 -20.96 -18.63
N LYS A 273 5.06 -21.28 -19.92
CA LYS A 273 6.28 -21.77 -20.59
C LYS A 273 7.35 -20.68 -20.72
N LEU A 274 6.97 -19.47 -21.12
CA LEU A 274 7.88 -18.32 -21.21
C LEU A 274 8.42 -17.92 -19.83
N GLN A 275 7.58 -17.98 -18.80
CA GLN A 275 8.01 -17.79 -17.42
C GLN A 275 8.99 -18.88 -16.99
N GLY A 276 8.77 -20.15 -17.39
CA GLY A 276 9.72 -21.23 -17.15
C GLY A 276 11.10 -21.03 -17.81
N ASP A 277 11.15 -20.43 -19.00
CA ASP A 277 12.42 -20.06 -19.64
C ASP A 277 13.08 -18.85 -18.96
N CYS A 278 12.29 -17.85 -18.54
CA CYS A 278 12.74 -16.75 -17.70
C CYS A 278 13.36 -17.29 -16.41
N ASP A 279 12.74 -18.28 -15.79
CA ASP A 279 13.24 -18.91 -14.57
C ASP A 279 14.60 -19.57 -14.78
N ARG A 280 14.75 -20.30 -15.89
CA ARG A 280 15.98 -20.99 -16.22
C ARG A 280 17.13 -20.00 -16.45
N GLN A 281 16.90 -18.96 -17.26
CA GLN A 281 17.93 -17.96 -17.53
C GLN A 281 18.22 -17.09 -16.31
N GLY A 282 17.19 -16.71 -15.56
CA GLY A 282 17.34 -15.96 -14.32
C GLY A 282 18.17 -16.72 -13.28
N SER A 283 17.98 -18.04 -13.20
CA SER A 283 18.72 -18.88 -12.24
C SER A 283 20.20 -18.93 -12.59
N ILE A 284 20.53 -18.97 -13.89
CA ILE A 284 21.92 -18.90 -14.36
C ILE A 284 22.53 -17.55 -13.97
N ILE A 285 21.85 -16.43 -14.25
CA ILE A 285 22.34 -15.09 -13.91
C ILE A 285 22.64 -14.97 -12.41
N VAL A 286 21.70 -15.41 -11.56
CA VAL A 286 21.89 -15.32 -10.10
C VAL A 286 23.02 -16.24 -9.62
N ASN A 287 23.09 -17.49 -10.10
CA ASN A 287 24.18 -18.39 -9.71
C ASN A 287 25.55 -17.84 -10.15
N THR A 288 25.66 -17.34 -11.38
CA THR A 288 26.89 -16.70 -11.86
C THR A 288 27.26 -15.48 -11.01
N MET A 289 26.28 -14.68 -10.57
CA MET A 289 26.54 -13.59 -9.63
C MET A 289 27.10 -14.10 -8.29
N PHE A 290 26.51 -15.16 -7.73
CA PHE A 290 26.99 -15.78 -6.49
C PHE A 290 28.45 -16.23 -6.59
N ASP A 291 28.80 -16.86 -7.70
CA ASP A 291 30.15 -17.35 -7.98
C ASP A 291 31.15 -16.19 -8.17
N VAL A 292 30.82 -15.21 -9.03
CA VAL A 292 31.70 -14.09 -9.37
C VAL A 292 31.91 -13.15 -8.19
N ARG A 293 30.84 -12.84 -7.44
CA ARG A 293 30.90 -11.97 -6.26
C ARG A 293 31.33 -12.71 -4.99
N ARG A 294 31.52 -14.04 -5.05
CA ARG A 294 31.92 -14.92 -3.94
C ARG A 294 31.05 -14.71 -2.69
N ILE A 295 29.74 -14.66 -2.90
CA ILE A 295 28.77 -14.32 -1.83
C ILE A 295 28.87 -15.29 -0.66
N ASP A 296 29.07 -16.58 -0.92
CA ASP A 296 29.20 -17.59 0.12
C ASP A 296 30.45 -17.38 1.00
N ASN A 297 31.54 -16.86 0.42
CA ASN A 297 32.75 -16.50 1.17
C ASN A 297 32.51 -15.25 2.03
N LEU A 298 31.74 -14.28 1.54
CA LEU A 298 31.37 -13.11 2.32
C LEU A 298 30.49 -13.51 3.51
N VAL A 299 29.49 -14.36 3.27
CA VAL A 299 28.60 -14.89 4.31
C VAL A 299 29.38 -15.64 5.39
N SER A 300 30.32 -16.51 5.03
CA SER A 300 31.13 -17.24 6.00
C SER A 300 32.06 -16.32 6.81
N SER A 301 32.69 -15.34 6.16
CA SER A 301 33.55 -14.34 6.83
C SER A 301 32.77 -13.48 7.82
N ILE A 302 31.54 -13.11 7.47
CA ILE A 302 30.64 -12.32 8.31
C ILE A 302 30.16 -13.12 9.53
N ALA A 303 29.87 -14.41 9.35
CA ALA A 303 29.40 -15.27 10.44
C ALA A 303 30.43 -15.43 11.57
N SER A 304 31.72 -15.33 11.27
CA SER A 304 32.79 -15.37 12.28
C SER A 304 32.98 -14.07 13.07
N TYR A 305 32.34 -12.97 12.66
CA TYR A 305 32.57 -11.66 13.27
C TYR A 305 31.85 -11.52 14.63
N LYS A 306 32.62 -11.19 15.68
CA LYS A 306 32.15 -11.20 17.10
C LYS A 306 31.71 -9.85 17.66
N TYR A 307 31.87 -8.76 16.91
CA TYR A 307 31.49 -7.39 17.35
C TYR A 307 32.13 -6.99 18.70
N ILE A 308 33.42 -7.28 18.92
CA ILE A 308 34.06 -7.10 20.23
C ILE A 308 34.04 -5.63 20.68
N LEU A 309 34.26 -4.70 19.75
CA LEU A 309 34.26 -3.26 20.02
C LEU A 309 32.87 -2.76 20.39
N LEU A 310 31.84 -3.18 19.66
CA LEU A 310 30.45 -2.89 19.99
C LEU A 310 30.14 -3.33 21.43
N HIS A 311 30.48 -4.57 21.80
CA HIS A 311 30.24 -5.08 23.16
C HIS A 311 31.06 -4.34 24.22
N ALA A 312 32.26 -3.86 23.90
CA ALA A 312 33.08 -3.06 24.81
C ALA A 312 32.44 -1.69 25.08
N LYS A 313 31.98 -1.01 24.03
CA LYS A 313 31.26 0.27 24.11
C LYS A 313 29.95 0.16 24.88
N LEU A 314 29.15 -0.87 24.61
CA LEU A 314 27.90 -1.13 25.35
C LEU A 314 28.11 -1.34 26.86
N LYS A 315 29.30 -1.79 27.27
CA LYS A 315 29.67 -2.02 28.67
C LYS A 315 30.54 -0.90 29.27
N ASN A 316 30.74 0.22 28.55
CA ASN A 316 31.65 1.31 28.92
C ASN A 316 33.04 0.81 29.35
N ARG A 317 33.56 -0.24 28.69
CA ARG A 317 34.90 -0.77 28.93
C ARG A 317 35.88 -0.10 27.98
N ALA A 318 36.95 0.48 28.53
CA ALA A 318 38.09 0.91 27.73
C ALA A 318 38.72 -0.32 27.05
N PHE A 319 38.76 -0.32 25.72
CA PHE A 319 39.40 -1.37 24.94
C PHE A 319 40.54 -0.74 24.14
N VAL A 320 41.75 -1.30 24.29
CA VAL A 320 42.88 -0.95 23.44
C VAL A 320 42.72 -1.78 22.17
N SER A 321 42.39 -1.11 21.07
CA SER A 321 42.19 -1.75 19.77
C SER A 321 43.49 -2.43 19.33
N ASP A 322 43.53 -3.76 19.36
CA ASP A 322 44.59 -4.52 18.71
C ASP A 322 44.37 -4.50 17.19
N GLN A 323 45.42 -4.19 16.42
CA GLN A 323 45.39 -4.05 14.96
C GLN A 323 44.94 -5.32 14.20
N LYS A 324 44.79 -6.46 14.87
CA LYS A 324 44.53 -7.77 14.25
C LYS A 324 43.09 -8.03 13.79
N GLU A 325 42.16 -7.08 13.95
CA GLU A 325 40.81 -7.19 13.36
C GLU A 325 40.73 -6.76 11.87
N LEU A 326 41.84 -6.80 11.13
CA LEU A 326 41.90 -6.50 9.68
C LEU A 326 41.02 -7.41 8.80
N GLU A 327 40.41 -8.47 9.34
CA GLU A 327 39.43 -9.30 8.62
C GLU A 327 37.99 -8.72 8.63
N ARG A 328 37.85 -7.40 8.71
CA ARG A 328 36.56 -6.72 8.54
C ARG A 328 36.19 -6.73 7.05
N VAL A 329 35.06 -7.32 6.70
CA VAL A 329 34.47 -7.12 5.37
C VAL A 329 34.11 -5.64 5.25
N SER A 330 34.71 -4.95 4.27
CA SER A 330 34.50 -3.51 4.15
C SER A 330 33.04 -3.19 3.82
N LEU A 331 32.48 -2.19 4.49
CA LEU A 331 31.12 -1.72 4.22
C LEU A 331 31.00 -1.17 2.78
N GLN A 332 32.07 -0.60 2.25
CA GLN A 332 32.14 -0.06 0.88
C GLN A 332 32.05 -1.15 -0.19
N THR A 333 32.63 -2.33 0.05
CA THR A 333 32.50 -3.48 -0.87
C THR A 333 31.15 -4.17 -0.73
N LEU A 334 30.56 -4.16 0.47
CA LEU A 334 29.30 -4.85 0.74
C LEU A 334 28.09 -4.05 0.22
N HIS A 335 28.12 -2.72 0.34
CA HIS A 335 27.00 -1.86 -0.04
C HIS A 335 26.52 -2.05 -1.50
N PRO A 336 27.39 -2.09 -2.52
CA PRO A 336 26.97 -2.32 -3.90
C PRO A 336 26.40 -3.71 -4.14
N ILE A 337 26.94 -4.74 -3.48
CA ILE A 337 26.45 -6.12 -3.56
C ILE A 337 25.02 -6.22 -3.01
N LEU A 338 24.77 -5.58 -1.87
CA LEU A 338 23.42 -5.51 -1.28
C LEU A 338 22.43 -4.81 -2.21
N ASN A 339 22.85 -3.74 -2.89
CA ASN A 339 22.01 -3.05 -3.86
C ASN A 339 21.74 -3.91 -5.10
N GLU A 340 22.75 -4.64 -5.61
CA GLU A 340 22.62 -5.57 -6.74
C GLU A 340 21.63 -6.70 -6.41
N MET A 341 21.79 -7.36 -5.27
CA MET A 341 20.88 -8.40 -4.77
C MET A 341 19.46 -7.86 -4.54
N SER A 342 19.33 -6.71 -3.89
CA SER A 342 18.02 -6.09 -3.62
C SER A 342 17.30 -5.72 -4.91
N ALA A 343 18.02 -5.24 -5.92
CA ALA A 343 17.47 -4.91 -7.23
C ALA A 343 16.96 -6.15 -7.97
N ILE A 344 17.68 -7.28 -7.91
CA ILE A 344 17.24 -8.55 -8.49
C ILE A 344 15.93 -9.02 -7.83
N VAL A 345 15.88 -9.01 -6.49
CA VAL A 345 14.67 -9.37 -5.73
C VAL A 345 13.50 -8.45 -6.10
N SER A 346 13.74 -7.13 -6.12
CA SER A 346 12.74 -6.12 -6.52
C SER A 346 12.17 -6.40 -7.90
N LYS A 347 13.05 -6.58 -8.89
CA LYS A 347 12.65 -6.78 -10.28
C LYS A 347 11.87 -8.07 -10.46
N TRP A 348 12.25 -9.14 -9.77
CA TRP A 348 11.50 -10.39 -9.78
C TRP A 348 10.08 -10.21 -9.21
N ASN A 349 9.94 -9.55 -8.06
CA ASN A 349 8.64 -9.34 -7.45
C ASN A 349 7.74 -8.41 -8.29
N ILE A 350 8.32 -7.40 -8.95
CA ILE A 350 7.58 -6.57 -9.92
C ILE A 350 7.09 -7.42 -11.10
N SER A 351 7.94 -8.31 -11.64
CA SER A 351 7.53 -9.26 -12.68
C SER A 351 6.39 -10.15 -12.22
N LYS A 352 6.48 -10.67 -10.98
CA LYS A 352 5.46 -11.52 -10.36
C LYS A 352 4.11 -10.81 -10.25
N ILE A 353 4.12 -9.54 -9.86
CA ILE A 353 2.91 -8.69 -9.84
C ILE A 353 2.36 -8.51 -11.27
N PHE A 354 3.21 -8.17 -12.23
CA PHE A 354 2.82 -7.98 -13.63
C PHE A 354 2.15 -9.23 -14.22
N ILE A 355 2.78 -10.40 -14.08
CA ILE A 355 2.26 -11.67 -14.58
C ILE A 355 0.97 -12.05 -13.85
N SER A 356 0.90 -11.88 -12.53
CA SER A 356 -0.32 -12.20 -11.77
C SER A 356 -1.51 -11.33 -12.20
N ARG A 357 -1.29 -10.02 -12.43
CA ARG A 357 -2.32 -9.12 -12.98
C ARG A 357 -2.72 -9.49 -14.40
N LEU A 358 -1.78 -9.98 -15.22
CA LEU A 358 -2.08 -10.41 -16.57
C LEU A 358 -2.93 -11.69 -16.58
N VAL A 359 -2.55 -12.69 -15.77
CA VAL A 359 -3.28 -13.97 -15.66
C VAL A 359 -4.70 -13.72 -15.12
N LEU A 360 -4.87 -12.88 -14.10
CA LEU A 360 -6.19 -12.53 -13.57
C LEU A 360 -7.11 -11.94 -14.66
N ARG A 361 -6.59 -10.99 -15.46
CA ARG A 361 -7.35 -10.39 -16.57
C ARG A 361 -7.72 -11.41 -17.65
N LEU A 362 -6.81 -12.32 -17.98
CA LEU A 362 -7.08 -13.38 -18.95
C LEU A 362 -8.14 -14.37 -18.43
N SER A 363 -8.11 -14.73 -17.14
CA SER A 363 -9.12 -15.60 -16.52
C SER A 363 -10.51 -14.96 -16.46
N GLN A 364 -10.61 -13.64 -16.31
CA GLN A 364 -11.90 -12.93 -16.35
C GLN A 364 -12.50 -12.86 -17.75
N SER A 365 -11.66 -12.83 -18.80
CA SER A 365 -12.15 -12.74 -20.19
C SER A 365 -12.93 -13.97 -20.67
N ASP A 366 -12.81 -15.12 -19.98
CA ASP A 366 -13.58 -16.34 -20.27
C ASP A 366 -15.05 -16.27 -19.79
N GLY A 367 -15.54 -15.09 -19.37
CA GLY A 367 -16.98 -14.81 -19.17
C GLY A 367 -17.61 -15.35 -17.89
N THR A 368 -16.83 -15.97 -16.99
CA THR A 368 -17.38 -16.68 -15.83
C THR A 368 -17.49 -15.88 -14.53
N SER A 369 -17.06 -14.62 -14.47
CA SER A 369 -17.16 -13.85 -13.22
C SER A 369 -17.04 -12.34 -13.43
N ASN A 370 -18.16 -11.66 -13.66
CA ASN A 370 -18.26 -10.19 -13.55
C ASN A 370 -18.51 -9.78 -12.08
N ASP A 371 -17.78 -10.36 -11.12
CA ASP A 371 -17.85 -9.89 -9.74
C ASP A 371 -16.86 -8.73 -9.55
N PRO A 372 -17.34 -7.47 -9.38
CA PRO A 372 -16.47 -6.32 -9.18
C PRO A 372 -15.62 -6.44 -7.91
N SER A 373 -16.06 -7.22 -6.92
CA SER A 373 -15.34 -7.46 -5.67
C SER A 373 -14.02 -8.24 -5.84
N VAL A 374 -13.85 -8.99 -6.94
CA VAL A 374 -12.61 -9.73 -7.22
C VAL A 374 -11.52 -8.81 -7.76
N GLN A 375 -11.86 -7.62 -8.26
CA GLN A 375 -10.86 -6.67 -8.77
C GLN A 375 -9.92 -6.17 -7.66
N ASP A 376 -10.39 -6.09 -6.42
CA ASP A 376 -9.62 -5.44 -5.33
C ASP A 376 -8.52 -6.34 -4.74
N ASN A 377 -8.66 -7.66 -4.80
CA ASN A 377 -7.70 -8.58 -4.18
C ASN A 377 -6.93 -9.38 -5.23
N LEU A 378 -5.86 -8.80 -5.76
CA LEU A 378 -4.91 -9.52 -6.60
C LEU A 378 -4.39 -10.77 -5.87
N ILE A 379 -4.60 -11.94 -6.47
CA ILE A 379 -4.05 -13.22 -6.00
C ILE A 379 -2.81 -13.56 -6.85
N CYS A 380 -1.76 -14.05 -6.21
CA CYS A 380 -0.56 -14.53 -6.91
C CYS A 380 -0.92 -15.70 -7.84
N ALA A 381 -0.48 -15.63 -9.09
CA ALA A 381 -0.70 -16.71 -10.05
C ALA A 381 -0.03 -18.01 -9.59
N SER A 382 -0.71 -19.15 -9.81
CA SER A 382 -0.23 -20.50 -9.46
C SER A 382 1.08 -20.88 -10.15
N ILE A 383 1.39 -20.21 -11.27
CA ILE A 383 2.63 -20.35 -12.06
C ILE A 383 3.89 -20.20 -11.17
N PHE A 384 3.83 -19.34 -10.15
CA PHE A 384 4.96 -19.09 -9.27
C PHE A 384 5.18 -20.17 -8.19
N ASN A 385 4.23 -21.10 -8.01
CA ASN A 385 4.39 -22.18 -7.03
C ASN A 385 5.44 -23.21 -7.45
N SER A 386 5.57 -23.46 -8.76
CA SER A 386 6.57 -24.37 -9.35
C SER A 386 7.79 -23.64 -9.94
N SER A 387 7.87 -22.32 -9.72
CA SER A 387 8.95 -21.50 -10.30
C SER A 387 10.30 -21.84 -9.69
N LYS A 388 11.28 -22.14 -10.56
CA LYS A 388 12.66 -22.43 -10.14
C LYS A 388 13.32 -21.19 -9.55
N MET A 389 13.01 -20.01 -10.08
CA MET A 389 13.52 -18.75 -9.57
C MET A 389 12.94 -18.40 -8.21
N GLU A 390 11.63 -18.56 -8.02
CA GLU A 390 11.02 -18.36 -6.70
C GLU A 390 11.65 -19.28 -5.63
N LEU A 391 11.94 -20.53 -6.00
CA LEU A 391 12.63 -21.48 -5.14
C LEU A 391 14.06 -21.05 -4.81
N LEU A 392 14.82 -20.61 -5.82
CA LEU A 392 16.19 -20.13 -5.67
C LEU A 392 16.26 -18.86 -4.81
N LEU A 393 15.33 -17.93 -4.99
CA LEU A 393 15.19 -16.74 -4.16
C LEU A 393 14.96 -17.12 -2.69
N LYS A 394 14.02 -18.01 -2.42
CA LYS A 394 13.69 -18.43 -1.05
C LYS A 394 14.81 -19.22 -0.37
N LYS A 395 15.52 -20.06 -1.12
CA LYS A 395 16.56 -20.96 -0.56
C LYS A 395 17.93 -20.32 -0.42
N GLN A 396 18.29 -19.41 -1.31
CA GLN A 396 19.65 -18.90 -1.41
C GLN A 396 19.70 -17.37 -1.34
N LEU A 397 19.03 -16.67 -2.27
CA LEU A 397 19.19 -15.20 -2.35
C LEU A 397 18.68 -14.46 -1.11
N LEU A 398 17.46 -14.77 -0.64
CA LEU A 398 16.87 -14.10 0.52
C LEU A 398 17.61 -14.41 1.83
N PRO A 399 17.98 -15.67 2.15
CA PRO A 399 18.80 -15.96 3.32
C PRO A 399 20.16 -15.27 3.32
N SER A 400 20.88 -15.29 2.19
CA SER A 400 22.17 -14.61 2.07
C SER A 400 22.00 -13.09 2.19
N LEU A 401 21.00 -12.51 1.50
CA LEU A 401 20.70 -11.08 1.60
C LEU A 401 20.39 -10.68 3.04
N LEU A 402 19.61 -11.48 3.77
CA LEU A 402 19.30 -11.23 5.17
C LEU A 402 20.57 -11.19 6.02
N GLN A 403 21.44 -12.19 5.92
CA GLN A 403 22.69 -12.24 6.70
C GLN A 403 23.61 -11.06 6.39
N LEU A 404 23.76 -10.71 5.11
CA LEU A 404 24.60 -9.59 4.68
C LEU A 404 24.02 -8.24 5.11
N GLU A 405 22.71 -8.04 4.99
CA GLU A 405 22.03 -6.80 5.39
C GLU A 405 22.09 -6.60 6.91
N THR A 406 21.89 -7.67 7.68
CA THR A 406 22.02 -7.68 9.14
C THR A 406 23.44 -7.31 9.59
N TYR A 407 24.46 -7.89 8.96
CA TYR A 407 25.85 -7.52 9.24
C TYR A 407 26.15 -6.09 8.85
N TYR A 408 25.75 -5.67 7.65
CA TYR A 408 25.95 -4.29 7.18
C TYR A 408 25.37 -3.28 8.16
N PHE A 409 24.13 -3.50 8.61
CA PHE A 409 23.46 -2.61 9.55
C PHE A 409 24.17 -2.59 10.90
N ARG A 410 24.42 -3.76 11.50
CA ARG A 410 25.04 -3.85 12.82
C ARG A 410 26.45 -3.30 12.86
N ARG A 411 27.25 -3.57 11.82
CA ARG A 411 28.62 -3.07 11.69
C ARG A 411 28.65 -1.57 11.41
N SER A 412 27.64 -1.03 10.72
CA SER A 412 27.51 0.42 10.56
C SER A 412 27.29 1.11 11.90
N ILE A 413 26.42 0.57 12.77
CA ILE A 413 26.23 1.10 14.13
C ILE A 413 27.52 1.03 14.95
N GLU A 414 28.26 -0.09 14.88
CA GLU A 414 29.56 -0.21 15.54
C GLU A 414 30.54 0.86 15.05
N THR A 415 30.56 1.13 13.75
CA THR A 415 31.41 2.17 13.16
C THR A 415 30.97 3.58 13.59
N SER A 416 29.67 3.85 13.67
CA SER A 416 29.13 5.11 14.21
C SER A 416 29.51 5.33 15.68
N LEU A 417 29.55 4.27 16.49
CA LEU A 417 30.01 4.31 17.89
C LEU A 417 31.53 4.51 18.02
N GLU A 418 32.30 4.10 17.02
CA GLU A 418 33.75 4.36 16.93
C GLU A 418 34.03 5.84 16.60
N LEU A 419 33.20 6.46 15.75
CA LEU A 419 33.36 7.83 15.21
C LEU A 419 32.50 8.88 15.93
N GLU A 420 32.03 8.59 17.15
CA GLU A 420 31.13 9.48 17.89
C GLU A 420 31.81 10.81 18.26
N GLU A 421 31.17 11.91 17.88
CA GLU A 421 31.54 13.29 18.23
C GLU A 421 30.38 14.01 18.90
N TYR A 422 30.69 14.89 19.86
CA TYR A 422 29.69 15.67 20.59
C TYR A 422 29.60 17.09 20.04
N TYR A 423 28.44 17.47 19.52
CA TYR A 423 28.16 18.81 19.02
C TYR A 423 27.52 19.66 20.12
N THR A 424 28.35 20.36 20.90
CA THR A 424 27.88 21.29 21.97
C THR A 424 28.07 22.77 21.59
N LYS A 425 28.63 23.06 20.41
CA LYS A 425 28.85 24.43 19.93
C LYS A 425 27.63 25.02 19.22
N VAL A 426 26.71 24.18 18.79
CA VAL A 426 25.50 24.55 18.04
C VAL A 426 24.32 23.89 18.75
N SER A 427 23.21 24.61 18.90
CA SER A 427 21.96 24.08 19.45
C SER A 427 21.13 23.39 18.34
N PRO A 428 20.40 22.31 18.67
CA PRO A 428 20.40 21.60 19.95
C PRO A 428 21.68 20.78 20.14
N TRP A 429 22.11 20.61 21.39
CA TRP A 429 23.29 19.81 21.68
C TRP A 429 23.01 18.34 21.42
N MET A 430 23.82 17.67 20.60
CA MET A 430 23.58 16.27 20.21
C MET A 430 24.87 15.52 19.93
N SER A 431 24.77 14.19 19.92
CA SER A 431 25.85 13.31 19.49
C SER A 431 25.70 13.00 18.00
N SER A 432 26.83 12.96 17.26
CA SER A 432 26.87 12.62 15.83
C SER A 432 26.28 11.24 15.53
N ILE A 433 26.30 10.35 16.52
CA ILE A 433 25.79 8.98 16.41
C ILE A 433 24.32 8.93 15.95
N VAL A 434 23.52 9.94 16.32
CA VAL A 434 22.11 9.98 15.96
C VAL A 434 21.96 10.08 14.44
N ASP A 435 22.67 11.02 13.82
CA ASP A 435 22.57 11.24 12.38
C ASP A 435 23.10 10.03 11.62
N ASP A 436 24.24 9.46 12.04
CA ASP A 436 24.83 8.30 11.39
C ASP A 436 23.92 7.06 11.49
N VAL A 437 23.46 6.72 12.70
CA VAL A 437 22.63 5.53 12.92
C VAL A 437 21.27 5.70 12.23
N MET A 438 20.66 6.88 12.29
CA MET A 438 19.37 7.12 11.65
C MET A 438 19.47 7.18 10.13
N TYR A 439 20.56 7.72 9.58
CA TYR A 439 20.83 7.70 8.15
C TYR A 439 20.94 6.26 7.64
N VAL A 440 21.76 5.42 8.29
CA VAL A 440 21.91 4.02 7.90
C VAL A 440 20.60 3.26 8.11
N THR A 441 19.88 3.51 9.21
CA THR A 441 18.55 2.90 9.46
C THR A 441 17.59 3.22 8.32
N LYS A 442 17.51 4.49 7.90
CA LYS A 442 16.69 4.90 6.75
C LYS A 442 17.10 4.16 5.49
N GLN A 443 18.39 4.08 5.21
CA GLN A 443 18.93 3.44 4.02
C GLN A 443 18.56 1.95 3.96
N VAL A 444 18.82 1.18 5.03
CA VAL A 444 18.53 -0.27 5.05
C VAL A 444 17.03 -0.55 5.09
N PHE A 445 16.25 0.28 5.78
CA PHE A 445 14.80 0.13 5.86
C PHE A 445 14.15 0.37 4.49
N GLN A 446 14.56 1.43 3.79
CA GLN A 446 14.09 1.71 2.42
C GLN A 446 14.56 0.64 1.43
N ARG A 447 15.83 0.22 1.49
CA ARG A 447 16.34 -0.85 0.62
C ARG A 447 15.52 -2.12 0.78
N ALA A 448 15.25 -2.54 2.03
CA ALA A 448 14.42 -3.70 2.31
C ALA A 448 12.99 -3.53 1.81
N PHE A 449 12.38 -2.36 2.00
CA PHE A 449 11.02 -2.07 1.55
C PHE A 449 10.88 -2.13 0.02
N PHE A 450 11.81 -1.52 -0.72
CA PHE A 450 11.78 -1.49 -2.18
C PHE A 450 12.22 -2.81 -2.86
N THR A 451 12.59 -3.85 -2.09
CA THR A 451 12.70 -5.22 -2.62
C THR A 451 11.34 -5.80 -3.02
N VAL A 452 10.23 -5.18 -2.59
CA VAL A 452 8.85 -5.64 -2.85
C VAL A 452 8.60 -7.07 -2.34
N SER A 453 9.48 -7.60 -1.49
CA SER A 453 9.33 -8.92 -0.89
C SER A 453 8.81 -8.78 0.53
N SER A 454 7.53 -9.10 0.75
CA SER A 454 6.94 -9.10 2.09
C SER A 454 7.70 -10.04 3.02
N LEU A 455 8.09 -11.21 2.53
CA LEU A 455 8.90 -12.18 3.26
C LEU A 455 10.25 -11.60 3.70
N PHE A 456 10.99 -10.96 2.80
CA PHE A 456 12.28 -10.38 3.16
C PHE A 456 12.12 -9.22 4.15
N PHE A 457 11.24 -8.26 3.84
CA PHE A 457 11.03 -7.08 4.65
C PHE A 457 10.62 -7.45 6.08
N THR A 458 9.61 -8.33 6.22
CA THR A 458 9.10 -8.75 7.54
C THR A 458 10.18 -9.45 8.35
N ARG A 459 10.97 -10.35 7.73
CA ARG A 459 12.06 -11.04 8.43
C ARG A 459 13.18 -10.08 8.82
N PHE A 460 13.68 -9.27 7.89
CA PHE A 460 14.74 -8.32 8.18
C PHE A 460 14.35 -7.32 9.27
N VAL A 461 13.15 -6.72 9.18
CA VAL A 461 12.70 -5.74 10.16
C VAL A 461 12.54 -6.37 11.55
N ASN A 462 11.84 -7.50 11.65
CA ASN A 462 11.51 -8.10 12.95
C ASN A 462 12.66 -8.92 13.55
N GLU A 463 13.43 -9.65 12.75
CA GLU A 463 14.51 -10.55 13.22
C GLU A 463 15.85 -9.83 13.38
N SER A 464 16.08 -8.71 12.67
CA SER A 464 17.39 -8.04 12.64
C SER A 464 17.33 -6.57 13.03
N LEU A 465 16.58 -5.75 12.29
CA LEU A 465 16.62 -4.30 12.44
C LEU A 465 16.10 -3.85 13.83
N ILE A 466 14.93 -4.34 14.25
CA ILE A 466 14.36 -4.04 15.58
C ILE A 466 15.26 -4.53 16.71
N PRO A 467 15.70 -5.81 16.75
CA PRO A 467 16.61 -6.29 17.79
C PRO A 467 17.92 -5.51 17.88
N ILE A 468 18.54 -5.16 16.74
CA ILE A 468 19.80 -4.40 16.72
C ILE A 468 19.60 -2.99 17.29
N LEU A 469 18.59 -2.25 16.82
CA LEU A 469 18.32 -0.92 17.35
C LEU A 469 17.94 -0.96 18.84
N ARG A 470 17.22 -1.99 19.27
CA ARG A 470 16.83 -2.13 20.68
C ARG A 470 18.01 -2.52 21.58
N ASN A 471 18.76 -3.54 21.20
CA ASN A 471 19.74 -4.18 22.08
C ASN A 471 21.13 -3.53 22.00
N ASP A 472 21.45 -2.89 20.88
CA ASP A 472 22.73 -2.20 20.71
C ASP A 472 22.51 -0.68 20.88
N TYR A 473 21.78 -0.02 19.97
CA TYR A 473 21.68 1.45 19.96
C TYR A 473 20.91 2.02 21.16
N TYR A 474 19.69 1.54 21.43
CA TYR A 474 18.88 2.01 22.55
C TYR A 474 19.53 1.64 23.90
N VAL A 475 20.11 0.45 24.05
CA VAL A 475 20.84 0.07 25.28
C VAL A 475 22.04 0.99 25.50
N TYR A 476 22.82 1.30 24.46
CA TYR A 476 23.93 2.26 24.56
C TYR A 476 23.46 3.61 25.10
N LEU A 477 22.45 4.19 24.43
CA LEU A 477 21.95 5.52 24.76
C LEU A 477 21.29 5.54 26.15
N SER A 478 20.43 4.56 26.44
CA SER A 478 19.75 4.46 27.74
C SER A 478 20.70 4.20 28.89
N HIS A 479 21.70 3.34 28.73
CA HIS A 479 22.70 3.08 29.77
C HIS A 479 23.50 4.35 30.10
N ASN A 480 24.00 5.05 29.09
CA ASN A 480 24.75 6.29 29.29
C ASN A 480 23.89 7.38 29.92
N LEU A 481 22.66 7.57 29.43
CA LEU A 481 21.76 8.58 29.96
C LEU A 481 21.37 8.29 31.41
N LEU A 482 20.94 7.06 31.73
CA LEU A 482 20.56 6.69 33.09
C LEU A 482 21.74 6.75 34.07
N THR A 483 22.96 6.43 33.60
CA THR A 483 24.17 6.57 34.41
C THR A 483 24.41 8.03 34.80
N VAL A 484 24.33 8.95 33.84
CA VAL A 484 24.46 10.39 34.11
C VAL A 484 23.32 10.88 35.01
N CYS A 485 22.08 10.46 34.77
CA CYS A 485 20.94 10.78 35.64
C CYS A 485 21.18 10.35 37.09
N ASN A 486 21.69 9.14 37.32
CA ASN A 486 21.96 8.61 38.65
C ASN A 486 23.08 9.39 39.36
N ILE A 487 24.14 9.77 38.63
CA ILE A 487 25.24 10.59 39.18
C ILE A 487 24.71 11.97 39.60
N ILE A 488 23.97 12.66 38.72
CA ILE A 488 23.37 13.97 38.99
C ILE A 488 22.45 13.89 40.22
N LYS A 489 21.55 12.89 40.26
CA LYS A 489 20.63 12.68 41.37
C LYS A 489 21.36 12.45 42.69
N ALA A 490 22.39 11.61 42.71
CA ALA A 490 23.17 11.32 43.92
C ALA A 490 23.93 12.56 44.42
N GLN A 491 24.51 13.35 43.50
CA GLN A 491 25.19 14.60 43.87
C GLN A 491 24.21 15.63 44.43
N PHE A 492 23.05 15.80 43.80
CA PHE A 492 22.02 16.71 44.28
C PHE A 492 21.47 16.28 45.66
N GLN A 493 21.23 14.99 45.89
CA GLN A 493 20.81 14.49 47.19
C GLN A 493 21.81 14.79 48.31
N ARG A 494 23.11 14.74 47.99
CA ARG A 494 24.18 15.04 48.96
C ARG A 494 24.34 16.53 49.24
N LEU A 495 24.27 17.37 48.20
CA LEU A 495 24.63 18.79 48.29
C LEU A 495 23.42 19.72 48.41
N LYS A 496 22.22 19.23 48.06
CA LYS A 496 20.95 19.99 47.99
C LYS A 496 21.04 21.31 47.22
N ASN A 497 22.00 21.41 46.29
CA ASN A 497 22.25 22.61 45.50
C ASN A 497 22.56 22.21 44.06
N ALA A 498 21.69 22.59 43.12
CA ALA A 498 21.86 22.29 41.70
C ALA A 498 23.11 22.94 41.09
N ASN A 499 23.53 24.12 41.58
CA ASN A 499 24.70 24.85 41.09
C ASN A 499 26.03 24.15 41.43
N SER A 500 26.00 23.17 42.33
CA SER A 500 27.17 22.36 42.68
C SER A 500 27.46 21.22 41.69
N ILE A 501 26.53 20.97 40.76
CA ILE A 501 26.64 19.90 39.76
C ILE A 501 27.55 20.39 38.62
N PRO A 502 28.61 19.64 38.26
CA PRO A 502 29.55 20.07 37.22
C PRO A 502 28.86 20.34 35.87
N ALA A 503 29.16 21.48 35.25
CA ALA A 503 28.57 21.87 33.95
C ALA A 503 28.72 20.77 32.87
N LYS A 504 29.88 20.12 32.80
CA LYS A 504 30.13 19.02 31.86
C LYS A 504 29.19 17.82 32.02
N GLN A 505 28.70 17.56 33.24
CA GLN A 505 27.71 16.49 33.47
C GLN A 505 26.34 16.90 32.95
N VAL A 506 25.96 18.17 33.13
CA VAL A 506 24.72 18.73 32.59
C VAL A 506 24.77 18.76 31.07
N GLU A 507 25.89 19.17 30.46
CA GLU A 507 26.12 19.11 29.01
C GLU A 507 25.93 17.69 28.47
N ASN A 508 26.55 16.69 29.11
CA ASN A 508 26.42 15.29 28.72
C ASN A 508 24.96 14.79 28.85
N TYR A 509 24.29 15.14 29.95
CA TYR A 509 22.88 14.83 30.14
C TYR A 509 22.00 15.38 29.01
N ILE A 510 22.11 16.70 28.74
CA ILE A 510 21.30 17.37 27.70
C ILE A 510 21.56 16.74 26.34
N THR A 511 22.84 16.49 26.02
CA THR A 511 23.25 15.88 24.75
C THR A 511 22.63 14.50 24.56
N LEU A 512 22.62 13.66 25.60
CA LEU A 512 22.03 12.32 25.55
C LEU A 512 20.50 12.35 25.46
N VAL A 513 19.83 13.23 26.20
CA VAL A 513 18.35 13.37 26.13
C VAL A 513 17.90 13.90 24.78
N ASN A 514 18.62 14.87 24.22
CA ASN A 514 18.37 15.34 22.85
C ASN A 514 18.61 14.23 21.83
N SER A 515 19.67 13.43 22.02
CA SER A 515 19.94 12.29 21.14
C SER A 515 18.82 11.26 21.17
N ALA A 516 18.24 10.97 22.35
CA ALA A 516 17.05 10.11 22.48
C ALA A 516 15.83 10.70 21.73
N SER A 517 15.60 11.99 21.92
CA SER A 517 14.47 12.73 21.34
C SER A 517 14.55 12.78 19.81
N LEU A 518 15.71 13.14 19.26
CA LEU A 518 15.96 13.13 17.82
C LEU A 518 15.85 11.73 17.22
N SER A 519 16.39 10.72 17.91
CA SER A 519 16.23 9.32 17.47
C SER A 519 14.76 8.95 17.33
N LYS A 520 13.91 9.33 18.29
CA LYS A 520 12.46 9.13 18.23
C LYS A 520 11.85 9.80 16.99
N GLN A 521 12.19 11.06 16.72
CA GLN A 521 11.67 11.83 15.58
C GLN A 521 12.10 11.23 14.24
N TYR A 522 13.38 10.88 14.10
CA TYR A 522 13.90 10.28 12.89
C TYR A 522 13.27 8.91 12.61
N LEU A 523 13.06 8.07 13.63
CA LEU A 523 12.35 6.80 13.47
C LEU A 523 10.92 7.00 12.94
N LYS A 524 10.17 7.98 13.46
CA LYS A 524 8.84 8.34 12.93
C LYS A 524 8.92 8.79 11.47
N SER A 525 9.85 9.69 11.16
CA SER A 525 10.06 10.21 9.80
C SER A 525 10.39 9.10 8.78
N ILE A 526 11.20 8.11 9.18
CA ILE A 526 11.53 6.94 8.34
C ILE A 526 10.27 6.12 8.03
N VAL A 527 9.42 5.90 9.04
CA VAL A 527 8.15 5.19 8.88
C VAL A 527 7.19 5.95 7.98
N ASP A 528 7.02 7.25 8.19
CA ASP A 528 6.09 8.09 7.42
C ASP A 528 6.47 8.12 5.93
N GLY A 529 7.77 8.17 5.64
CA GLY A 529 8.31 8.16 4.28
C GLY A 529 8.05 6.86 3.51
N VAL A 530 7.71 5.76 4.19
CA VAL A 530 7.47 4.45 3.60
C VAL A 530 5.98 4.06 3.65
N SER A 531 5.30 4.37 4.76
CA SER A 531 3.88 4.07 4.97
C SER A 531 2.98 4.70 3.89
N SER A 532 3.32 5.91 3.44
CA SER A 532 2.62 6.60 2.34
C SER A 532 2.68 5.87 1.00
N ARG A 533 3.62 4.92 0.82
CA ARG A 533 3.85 4.18 -0.43
C ARG A 533 3.55 2.68 -0.30
N LEU A 534 2.94 2.25 0.81
CA LEU A 534 2.68 0.83 1.08
C LEU A 534 1.83 0.18 -0.01
N GLU A 535 0.72 0.81 -0.38
CA GLU A 535 -0.22 0.29 -1.38
C GLU A 535 0.33 0.36 -2.81
N GLU A 536 1.18 1.35 -3.08
CA GLU A 536 1.90 1.52 -4.36
C GLU A 536 2.88 0.36 -4.59
N VAL A 537 3.67 0.03 -3.56
CA VAL A 537 4.76 -0.95 -3.66
C VAL A 537 4.25 -2.39 -3.55
N PHE A 538 3.38 -2.69 -2.59
CA PHE A 538 2.89 -4.05 -2.36
C PHE A 538 1.49 -4.22 -2.96
N ALA A 539 1.40 -4.90 -4.10
CA ALA A 539 0.12 -5.10 -4.80
C ALA A 539 -0.78 -6.19 -4.19
N PHE A 540 -0.22 -7.13 -3.41
CA PHE A 540 -0.98 -8.23 -2.83
C PHE A 540 -1.49 -7.83 -1.44
N ALA A 541 -2.81 -7.89 -1.18
CA ALA A 541 -3.40 -7.48 0.09
C ALA A 541 -2.84 -8.23 1.32
N LYS A 542 -2.47 -9.51 1.15
CA LYS A 542 -1.79 -10.29 2.20
C LYS A 542 -0.42 -9.71 2.56
N ASP A 543 0.33 -9.29 1.54
CA ASP A 543 1.66 -8.71 1.70
C ASP A 543 1.59 -7.34 2.38
N GLN A 544 0.63 -6.50 1.97
CA GLN A 544 0.38 -5.20 2.62
C GLN A 544 0.13 -5.35 4.12
N LYS A 545 -0.71 -6.31 4.54
CA LYS A 545 -0.99 -6.57 5.97
C LYS A 545 0.26 -7.00 6.74
N LEU A 546 1.08 -7.89 6.18
CA LEU A 546 2.30 -8.38 6.81
C LEU A 546 3.35 -7.26 6.96
N VAL A 547 3.52 -6.46 5.90
CA VAL A 547 4.44 -5.32 5.89
C VAL A 547 3.97 -4.25 6.88
N LYS A 548 2.69 -3.88 6.86
CA LYS A 548 2.09 -2.93 7.80
C LYS A 548 2.32 -3.35 9.25
N LYS A 549 2.07 -4.62 9.60
CA LYS A 549 2.35 -5.14 10.94
C LYS A 549 3.82 -4.98 11.34
N SER A 550 4.74 -5.19 10.41
CA SER A 550 6.18 -5.02 10.68
C SER A 550 6.58 -3.56 10.83
N ILE A 551 5.94 -2.65 10.08
CA ILE A 551 6.09 -1.20 10.24
C ILE A 551 5.58 -0.77 11.63
N ASP A 552 4.40 -1.24 12.03
CA ASP A 552 3.81 -0.93 13.34
C ASP A 552 4.71 -1.45 14.48
N ASN A 553 5.25 -2.66 14.35
CA ASN A 553 6.22 -3.21 15.30
C ASN A 553 7.51 -2.38 15.39
N PHE A 554 7.98 -1.86 14.25
CA PHE A 554 9.16 -0.99 14.21
C PHE A 554 8.88 0.35 14.89
N LEU A 555 7.69 0.93 14.68
CA LEU A 555 7.25 2.16 15.31
C LEU A 555 7.18 2.03 16.85
N GLN A 556 6.93 0.84 17.41
CA GLN A 556 6.97 0.63 18.86
C GLN A 556 8.32 0.99 19.51
N LEU A 557 9.42 1.04 18.75
CA LEU A 557 10.71 1.53 19.26
C LEU A 557 10.64 2.99 19.72
N THR A 558 9.77 3.82 19.14
CA THR A 558 9.63 5.24 19.52
C THR A 558 9.12 5.39 20.94
N VAL A 559 8.28 4.46 21.40
CA VAL A 559 7.75 4.43 22.77
C VAL A 559 8.88 4.26 23.79
N ASN A 560 9.91 3.47 23.47
CA ASN A 560 11.06 3.28 24.35
C ASN A 560 11.85 4.59 24.52
N PHE A 561 12.12 5.30 23.42
CA PHE A 561 12.81 6.59 23.48
C PHE A 561 11.97 7.67 24.16
N GLU A 562 10.65 7.65 23.97
CA GLU A 562 9.73 8.56 24.66
C GLU A 562 9.73 8.33 26.17
N ASN A 563 9.63 7.08 26.61
CA ASN A 563 9.71 6.72 28.02
C ASN A 563 11.06 7.10 28.62
N LEU A 564 12.15 6.88 27.87
CA LEU A 564 13.50 7.29 28.29
C LEU A 564 13.58 8.81 28.50
N CYS A 565 13.02 9.61 27.59
CA CYS A 565 12.95 11.07 27.75
C CYS A 565 12.11 11.45 28.98
N LYS A 566 10.91 10.88 29.16
CA LYS A 566 10.04 11.13 30.32
C LYS A 566 10.72 10.82 31.64
N THR A 567 11.36 9.65 31.76
CA THR A 567 12.14 9.27 32.95
C THR A 567 13.27 10.26 33.20
N SER A 568 13.95 10.73 32.16
CA SER A 568 15.03 11.70 32.28
C SER A 568 14.53 13.08 32.75
N PHE A 569 13.36 13.53 32.29
CA PHE A 569 12.77 14.82 32.70
C PHE A 569 12.21 14.78 34.11
N ASN A 570 11.65 13.65 34.55
CA ASN A 570 11.23 13.47 35.94
C ASN A 570 12.41 13.56 36.94
N MET A 571 13.64 13.36 36.48
CA MET A 571 14.85 13.62 37.27
C MET A 571 15.32 15.08 37.14
N TYR A 572 15.40 15.61 35.92
CA TYR A 572 15.94 16.96 35.66
C TYR A 572 15.05 18.08 36.20
N PHE A 573 13.74 17.96 35.99
CA PHE A 573 12.79 19.01 36.30
C PHE A 573 12.80 19.41 37.78
N PRO A 574 12.69 18.48 38.76
CA PRO A 574 12.73 18.84 40.19
C PRO A 574 14.08 19.40 40.66
N ILE A 575 15.19 19.07 39.97
CA ILE A 575 16.54 19.47 40.36
C ILE A 575 16.86 20.87 39.83
N PHE A 576 16.60 21.13 38.55
CA PHE A 576 17.10 22.31 37.85
C PHE A 576 16.03 23.37 37.56
N LEU A 577 14.78 22.97 37.36
CA LEU A 577 13.70 23.89 36.94
C LEU A 577 12.77 24.25 38.09
N LEU A 578 12.29 23.26 38.85
CA LEU A 578 11.30 23.50 39.91
C LEU A 578 11.73 24.58 40.92
N PRO A 579 12.96 24.55 41.51
CA PRO A 579 13.36 25.58 42.46
C PRO A 579 13.44 26.98 41.86
N ARG A 580 13.80 27.07 40.56
CA ARG A 580 13.86 28.34 39.84
C ARG A 580 12.48 28.87 39.50
N ILE A 581 11.53 27.98 39.20
CA ILE A 581 10.13 28.33 38.95
C ILE A 581 9.49 28.84 40.25
N GLU A 582 9.63 28.11 41.36
CA GLU A 582 9.11 28.52 42.67
C GLU A 582 9.69 29.86 43.10
N GLN A 583 11.03 30.02 43.01
CA GLN A 583 11.70 31.29 43.32
C GLN A 583 11.22 32.43 42.42
N CYS A 584 11.12 32.20 41.10
CA CYS A 584 10.63 33.20 40.15
C CYS A 584 9.21 33.68 40.49
N ILE A 585 8.34 32.75 40.89
CA ILE A 585 6.97 33.08 41.30
C ILE A 585 6.98 33.83 42.64
N ASP A 586 7.67 33.32 43.67
CA ASP A 586 7.78 33.99 44.97
C ASP A 586 8.32 35.43 44.84
N ASP A 587 9.41 35.63 44.09
CA ASP A 587 10.01 36.96 43.85
C ASP A 587 9.06 37.91 43.08
N SER A 588 8.18 37.34 42.23
CA SER A 588 7.19 38.12 41.49
C SER A 588 6.05 38.60 42.41
N PHE A 589 5.63 37.77 43.37
CA PHE A 589 4.59 38.10 44.34
C PHE A 589 5.10 38.87 45.57
N ASP A 590 6.41 38.99 45.76
CA ASP A 590 7.01 39.63 46.95
C ASP A 590 6.64 41.12 47.07
N GLY A 591 6.13 41.51 48.24
CA GLY A 591 5.71 42.88 48.55
C GLY A 591 4.41 43.34 47.89
N ILE A 592 3.63 42.43 47.29
CA ILE A 592 2.35 42.76 46.65
C ILE A 592 1.20 42.47 47.59
N ASN A 593 0.37 43.49 47.85
CA ASN A 593 -0.81 43.36 48.70
C ASN A 593 -2.06 43.12 47.85
N TYR A 594 -2.94 42.24 48.33
CA TYR A 594 -4.26 41.97 47.74
C TYR A 594 -5.40 42.25 48.72
N VAL A 595 -5.13 42.86 49.88
CA VAL A 595 -6.17 43.50 50.69
C VAL A 595 -6.18 44.97 50.29
N LEU A 596 -7.05 45.31 49.33
CA LEU A 596 -7.06 46.61 48.65
C LEU A 596 -8.26 47.45 49.09
N SER A 597 -8.06 48.75 49.32
CA SER A 597 -9.17 49.70 49.36
C SER A 597 -9.66 50.01 47.94
N TYR A 598 -10.86 50.56 47.79
CA TYR A 598 -11.37 50.97 46.47
C TYR A 598 -10.45 52.00 45.77
N GLU A 599 -9.84 52.91 46.53
CA GLU A 599 -8.88 53.89 45.99
C GLU A 599 -7.57 53.23 45.54
N ASP A 600 -7.11 52.20 46.25
CA ASP A 600 -5.89 51.48 45.87
C ASP A 600 -6.14 50.58 44.66
N TYR A 601 -7.29 49.92 44.61
CA TYR A 601 -7.72 49.10 43.47
C TYR A 601 -7.77 49.93 42.18
N THR A 602 -8.38 51.12 42.21
CA THR A 602 -8.47 52.00 41.03
C THR A 602 -7.09 52.48 40.57
N LYS A 603 -6.21 52.88 41.50
CA LYS A 603 -4.83 53.30 41.17
C LYS A 603 -3.98 52.16 40.61
N GLU A 604 -4.08 50.96 41.17
CA GLU A 604 -3.26 49.82 40.76
C GLU A 604 -3.73 49.16 39.47
N THR A 605 -5.01 49.31 39.09
CA THR A 605 -5.56 48.76 37.84
C THR A 605 -5.39 49.67 36.62
N GLU A 606 -5.05 50.96 36.82
CA GLU A 606 -4.71 51.88 35.70
C GLU A 606 -3.42 51.49 34.98
N HIS A 607 -2.54 50.72 35.63
CA HIS A 607 -1.22 50.34 35.11
C HIS A 607 -0.98 48.84 35.25
N GLU A 608 -0.06 48.28 34.44
CA GLU A 608 0.36 46.89 34.59
C GLU A 608 1.02 46.71 35.97
N ARG A 609 0.44 45.84 36.81
CA ARG A 609 0.94 45.64 38.18
C ARG A 609 2.35 45.07 38.17
N LEU A 610 3.06 45.34 39.26
CA LEU A 610 4.45 44.94 39.43
C LEU A 610 4.66 43.42 39.29
N VAL A 611 3.68 42.59 39.69
CA VAL A 611 3.75 41.11 39.54
C VAL A 611 3.95 40.71 38.08
N VAL A 612 3.14 41.29 37.18
CA VAL A 612 3.14 40.95 35.75
C VAL A 612 4.44 41.41 35.11
N THR A 613 4.88 42.63 35.44
CA THR A 613 6.13 43.20 34.93
C THR A 613 7.35 42.39 35.39
N ARG A 614 7.39 42.01 36.68
CA ARG A 614 8.49 41.21 37.26
C ARG A 614 8.54 39.82 36.63
N LEU A 615 7.41 39.12 36.58
CA LEU A 615 7.36 37.76 36.02
C LEU A 615 7.75 37.74 34.55
N ARG A 616 7.22 38.66 33.74
CA ARG A 616 7.55 38.77 32.31
C ARG A 616 9.06 38.87 32.08
N SER A 617 9.77 39.61 32.93
CA SER A 617 11.22 39.77 32.81
C SER A 617 12.01 38.51 33.18
N VAL A 618 11.49 37.62 34.02
CA VAL A 618 12.23 36.47 34.58
C VAL A 618 11.82 35.15 33.93
N TRP A 619 10.55 34.95 33.61
CA TRP A 619 10.02 33.67 33.13
C TRP A 619 10.72 33.16 31.86
N ASP A 620 10.87 34.03 30.85
CA ASP A 620 11.54 33.67 29.60
C ASP A 620 13.01 33.31 29.81
N ARG A 621 13.67 33.92 30.81
CA ARG A 621 15.06 33.59 31.17
C ARG A 621 15.16 32.23 31.86
N VAL A 622 14.18 31.87 32.70
CA VAL A 622 14.13 30.56 33.36
C VAL A 622 13.93 29.43 32.34
N LEU A 623 13.13 29.67 31.30
CA LEU A 623 12.82 28.70 30.25
C LEU A 623 13.61 28.89 28.96
N LEU A 624 14.77 29.58 29.04
CA LEU A 624 15.74 29.68 27.96
C LEU A 624 16.51 28.35 27.81
N LEU A 625 15.81 27.36 27.28
CA LEU A 625 16.26 25.97 27.13
C LEU A 625 16.80 25.69 25.71
N GLU A 626 17.50 26.66 25.11
CA GLU A 626 17.98 26.61 23.72
C GLU A 626 18.84 25.38 23.42
N GLN A 627 19.50 24.82 24.43
CA GLN A 627 20.33 23.62 24.28
C GLN A 627 19.50 22.38 23.97
N PHE A 628 18.22 22.34 24.34
CA PHE A 628 17.31 21.23 24.13
C PHE A 628 16.68 21.26 22.73
N THR A 629 16.27 20.10 22.21
CA THR A 629 15.46 20.03 20.98
C THR A 629 14.12 20.75 21.17
N PRO A 630 13.47 21.27 20.10
CA PRO A 630 12.17 21.93 20.22
C PRO A 630 11.09 21.08 20.91
N GLU A 631 11.08 19.76 20.67
CA GLU A 631 10.14 18.83 21.32
C GLU A 631 10.43 18.67 22.82
N ASN A 632 11.71 18.65 23.19
CA ASN A 632 12.15 18.60 24.59
C ASN A 632 11.85 19.93 25.30
N GLN A 633 12.05 21.06 24.63
CA GLN A 633 11.67 22.39 25.14
C GLN A 633 10.17 22.44 25.41
N LEU A 634 9.33 22.00 24.46
CA LEU A 634 7.88 21.96 24.64
C LEU A 634 7.50 21.06 25.82
N SER A 635 8.11 19.88 25.95
CA SER A 635 7.85 18.96 27.06
C SER A 635 8.18 19.58 28.42
N LEU A 636 9.36 20.21 28.54
CA LEU A 636 9.78 20.88 29.78
C LEU A 636 8.95 22.13 30.09
N ARG A 637 8.53 22.89 29.05
CA ARG A 637 7.63 24.04 29.20
C ARG A 637 6.24 23.62 29.67
N SER A 638 5.71 22.52 29.14
CA SER A 638 4.44 21.93 29.61
C SER A 638 4.51 21.54 31.08
N MET A 639 5.58 20.84 31.50
CA MET A 639 5.80 20.52 32.91
C MET A 639 5.95 21.78 33.78
N ALA A 640 6.60 22.83 33.25
CA ALA A 640 6.77 24.11 33.95
C ALA A 640 5.44 24.83 34.15
N CYS A 641 4.58 24.87 33.14
CA CYS A 641 3.25 25.47 33.22
C CYS A 641 2.36 24.72 34.21
N GLU A 642 2.32 23.38 34.15
CA GLU A 642 1.55 22.56 35.09
C GLU A 642 1.98 22.80 36.54
N LYS A 643 3.30 22.91 36.79
CA LYS A 643 3.82 23.19 38.13
C LYS A 643 3.60 24.64 38.56
N ALA A 644 3.77 25.61 37.68
CA ALA A 644 3.45 27.01 37.96
C ALA A 644 1.97 27.18 38.33
N ALA A 645 1.07 26.55 37.57
CA ALA A 645 -0.36 26.52 37.88
C ALA A 645 -0.60 25.98 39.30
N SER A 646 -0.13 24.76 39.59
CA SER A 646 -0.31 24.14 40.90
C SER A 646 0.30 24.93 42.06
N TYR A 647 1.41 25.63 41.81
CA TYR A 647 2.09 26.44 42.82
C TYR A 647 1.31 27.72 43.11
N ILE A 648 0.82 28.40 42.08
CA ILE A 648 -0.01 29.60 42.21
C ILE A 648 -1.34 29.27 42.90
N GLU A 649 -1.97 28.16 42.57
CA GLU A 649 -3.16 27.70 43.28
C GLU A 649 -2.90 27.57 44.80
N ASN A 650 -1.77 26.96 45.18
CA ASN A 650 -1.40 26.84 46.59
C ASN A 650 -1.12 28.21 47.24
N LEU A 651 -0.50 29.14 46.51
CA LEU A 651 -0.29 30.50 47.00
C LEU A 651 -1.62 31.21 47.28
N ILE A 652 -2.58 31.13 46.36
CA ILE A 652 -3.91 31.74 46.49
C ILE A 652 -4.70 31.13 47.66
N LEU A 653 -4.68 29.80 47.76
CA LEU A 653 -5.44 29.08 48.79
C LEU A 653 -4.86 29.35 50.19
N TYR A 654 -3.53 29.25 50.34
CA TYR A 654 -2.92 29.13 51.67
C TYR A 654 -2.04 30.31 52.11
N LYS A 655 -1.48 31.11 51.19
CA LYS A 655 -0.48 32.15 51.54
C LYS A 655 -0.99 33.58 51.34
N ILE A 656 -1.62 33.85 50.20
CA ILE A 656 -2.10 35.18 49.81
C ILE A 656 -3.44 35.44 50.52
N GLN A 657 -3.56 36.59 51.19
CA GLN A 657 -4.82 37.10 51.71
C GLN A 657 -5.40 38.10 50.73
N TRP A 658 -6.71 38.09 50.53
CA TRP A 658 -7.40 38.92 49.55
C TRP A 658 -8.81 39.27 50.04
N ASN A 659 -9.26 40.49 49.73
CA ASN A 659 -10.67 40.91 49.86
C ASN A 659 -11.34 40.97 48.47
N ASP A 660 -12.59 41.44 48.37
CA ASP A 660 -13.34 41.42 47.10
C ASP A 660 -12.64 42.23 45.97
N TYR A 661 -12.13 43.42 46.27
CA TYR A 661 -11.33 44.20 45.31
C TYR A 661 -9.99 43.51 44.98
N GLY A 662 -9.38 42.87 45.99
CA GLY A 662 -8.22 42.02 45.84
C GLY A 662 -8.42 40.83 44.92
N ALA A 663 -9.57 40.17 45.00
CA ALA A 663 -9.95 39.04 44.14
C ALA A 663 -10.04 39.46 42.67
N MET A 664 -10.64 40.63 42.40
CA MET A 664 -10.67 41.20 41.04
C MET A 664 -9.28 41.55 40.53
N ALA A 665 -8.41 42.10 41.38
CA ALA A 665 -7.02 42.37 41.02
C ALA A 665 -6.22 41.07 40.78
N LEU A 666 -6.43 40.04 41.61
CA LEU A 666 -5.83 38.70 41.44
C LEU A 666 -6.23 38.05 40.12
N GLU A 667 -7.52 38.13 39.75
CA GLU A 667 -8.00 37.58 38.49
C GLU A 667 -7.32 38.24 37.30
N ASN A 668 -7.30 39.58 37.26
CA ASN A 668 -6.63 40.33 36.20
C ASN A 668 -5.12 40.03 36.11
N ASP A 669 -4.44 39.99 37.26
CA ASP A 669 -3.03 39.67 37.35
C ASP A 669 -2.77 38.27 36.82
N ILE A 670 -3.45 37.25 37.37
CA ILE A 670 -3.20 35.85 37.04
C ILE A 670 -3.62 35.54 35.61
N SER A 671 -4.70 36.14 35.09
CA SER A 671 -5.04 36.07 33.67
C SER A 671 -3.89 36.61 32.79
N SER A 672 -3.23 37.69 33.22
CA SER A 672 -2.02 38.22 32.57
C SER A 672 -0.78 37.32 32.79
N LEU A 673 -0.64 36.67 33.93
CA LEU A 673 0.44 35.71 34.16
C LEU A 673 0.25 34.45 33.30
N ILE A 674 -0.98 33.98 33.10
CA ILE A 674 -1.29 32.82 32.25
C ILE A 674 -0.88 33.09 30.80
N THR A 675 -1.10 34.30 30.27
CA THR A 675 -0.63 34.66 28.92
C THR A 675 0.90 34.67 28.84
N ILE A 676 1.58 35.20 29.87
CA ILE A 676 3.05 35.13 29.98
C ILE A 676 3.54 33.67 30.05
N PHE A 677 2.96 32.86 30.93
CA PHE A 677 3.39 31.48 31.14
C PHE A 677 3.22 30.61 29.89
N SER A 678 2.05 30.74 29.24
CA SER A 678 1.71 29.98 28.05
C SER A 678 2.34 30.53 26.77
N ASN A 679 2.90 31.74 26.79
CA ASN A 679 3.39 32.47 25.61
C ASN A 679 2.35 32.43 24.47
N ASP A 680 1.08 32.65 24.85
CA ASP A 680 -0.12 32.57 24.00
C ASP A 680 -0.34 31.23 23.27
N GLN A 681 0.32 30.14 23.68
CA GLN A 681 0.09 28.81 23.12
C GLN A 681 -1.10 28.11 23.79
N ALA A 682 -2.13 27.80 22.99
CA ALA A 682 -3.34 27.12 23.46
C ALA A 682 -3.04 25.82 24.24
N ASN A 683 -2.08 25.02 23.74
CA ASN A 683 -1.70 23.74 24.36
C ASN A 683 -1.18 23.90 25.81
N LEU A 684 -0.50 25.00 26.11
CA LEU A 684 0.03 25.29 27.44
C LEU A 684 -1.02 25.95 28.34
N ARG A 685 -1.99 26.67 27.75
CA ARG A 685 -3.08 27.30 28.48
C ARG A 685 -3.99 26.28 29.17
N HIS A 686 -4.15 25.08 28.59
CA HIS A 686 -4.89 23.98 29.21
C HIS A 686 -4.34 23.60 30.61
N SER A 687 -3.05 23.81 30.88
CA SER A 687 -2.47 23.55 32.20
C SER A 687 -3.02 24.46 33.31
N PHE A 688 -3.71 25.56 32.95
CA PHE A 688 -4.23 26.55 33.89
C PHE A 688 -5.77 26.53 34.02
N GLU A 689 -6.49 25.60 33.37
CA GLU A 689 -7.96 25.56 33.42
C GLU A 689 -8.52 25.50 34.84
N ARG A 690 -7.94 24.64 35.68
CA ARG A 690 -8.34 24.54 37.10
C ARG A 690 -8.04 25.83 37.88
N LEU A 691 -6.91 26.49 37.59
CA LEU A 691 -6.59 27.78 38.19
C LEU A 691 -7.60 28.85 37.76
N GLN A 692 -8.03 28.85 36.49
CA GLN A 692 -9.06 29.76 36.00
C GLN A 692 -10.41 29.52 36.67
N GLU A 693 -10.80 28.26 36.91
CA GLU A 693 -12.00 27.95 37.71
C GLU A 693 -11.90 28.51 39.14
N ILE A 694 -10.72 28.44 39.78
CA ILE A 694 -10.49 29.07 41.10
C ILE A 694 -10.69 30.58 40.99
N LEU A 695 -10.14 31.24 39.97
CA LEU A 695 -10.28 32.68 39.80
C LEU A 695 -11.72 33.14 39.61
N ILE A 696 -12.52 32.41 38.84
CA ILE A 696 -13.96 32.70 38.66
C ILE A 696 -14.67 32.62 40.01
N LEU A 697 -14.35 31.61 40.82
CA LEU A 697 -14.92 31.45 42.16
C LEU A 697 -14.53 32.60 43.10
N LEU A 698 -13.29 33.11 43.03
CA LEU A 698 -12.85 34.23 43.85
C LEU A 698 -13.68 35.49 43.59
N VAL A 699 -13.93 35.78 42.31
CA VAL A 699 -14.62 37.00 41.86
C VAL A 699 -16.14 36.91 42.02
N TRP A 700 -16.72 35.71 42.17
CA TRP A 700 -18.17 35.59 42.31
C TRP A 700 -18.69 36.25 43.61
N GLU A 701 -19.51 37.29 43.45
CA GLU A 701 -20.37 37.90 44.48
C GLU A 701 -21.31 36.89 45.17
N SER A 702 -21.22 36.82 46.50
CA SER A 702 -21.82 35.80 47.34
C SER A 702 -23.26 36.12 47.75
N ASP A 703 -24.25 35.45 47.14
CA ASP A 703 -25.62 35.34 47.67
C ASP A 703 -25.82 33.96 48.31
N SER A 704 -25.22 33.71 49.48
CA SER A 704 -25.34 32.49 50.32
C SER A 704 -25.87 31.20 49.64
N THR A 705 -25.12 30.62 48.70
CA THR A 705 -25.48 29.32 48.08
C THR A 705 -24.70 28.17 48.71
N ALA A 706 -25.30 26.98 48.73
CA ALA A 706 -24.61 25.76 49.12
C ALA A 706 -23.48 25.45 48.11
N PRO A 707 -22.33 24.87 48.52
CA PRO A 707 -21.18 24.65 47.63
C PRO A 707 -21.52 23.81 46.40
N GLU A 708 -22.44 22.84 46.52
CA GLU A 708 -22.91 22.01 45.40
C GLU A 708 -23.68 22.80 44.34
N GLN A 709 -24.48 23.79 44.76
CA GLN A 709 -25.22 24.65 43.82
C GLN A 709 -24.25 25.53 43.05
N LEU A 710 -23.28 26.08 43.76
CA LEU A 710 -22.27 26.99 43.23
C LEU A 710 -21.41 26.31 42.13
N ILE A 711 -21.03 25.05 42.32
CA ILE A 711 -20.35 24.24 41.29
C ILE A 711 -21.19 24.13 40.01
N ASN A 712 -22.49 23.87 40.15
CA ASN A 712 -23.40 23.72 39.01
C ASN A 712 -23.64 25.05 38.30
N ASP A 713 -23.83 26.13 39.06
CA ASP A 713 -24.16 27.45 38.54
C ASP A 713 -23.00 28.09 37.77
N LEU A 714 -21.75 27.94 38.23
CA LEU A 714 -20.55 28.34 37.46
C LEU A 714 -20.09 27.29 36.46
N ASN A 715 -20.69 26.10 36.47
CA ASN A 715 -20.28 24.98 35.62
C ASN A 715 -18.80 24.60 35.83
N LEU A 716 -18.35 24.55 37.10
CA LEU A 716 -16.97 24.18 37.48
C LEU A 716 -16.79 22.67 37.34
N GLN A 717 -15.82 22.22 36.54
CA GLN A 717 -15.63 20.80 36.23
C GLN A 717 -14.41 20.20 36.93
N LEU A 718 -13.43 21.01 37.31
CA LEU A 718 -12.12 20.58 37.81
C LEU A 718 -11.95 20.80 39.32
N LEU A 719 -12.86 21.55 39.96
CA LEU A 719 -12.83 21.83 41.40
C LEU A 719 -13.61 20.81 42.24
N SER A 720 -13.05 20.44 43.39
CA SER A 720 -13.75 19.64 44.40
C SER A 720 -14.57 20.51 45.34
N ILE A 721 -15.64 19.94 45.90
CA ILE A 721 -16.52 20.59 46.89
C ILE A 721 -15.73 21.13 48.09
N ASP A 722 -14.68 20.43 48.52
CA ASP A 722 -13.83 20.84 49.64
C ASP A 722 -13.08 22.16 49.35
N ILE A 723 -12.58 22.32 48.11
CA ILE A 723 -11.86 23.54 47.71
C ILE A 723 -12.84 24.70 47.61
N VAL A 724 -14.03 24.48 47.04
CA VAL A 724 -15.08 25.49 46.96
C VAL A 724 -15.47 25.95 48.37
N SER A 725 -15.66 25.01 49.29
CA SER A 725 -15.99 25.29 50.69
C SER A 725 -14.87 26.08 51.39
N ALA A 726 -13.61 25.70 51.19
CA ALA A 726 -12.46 26.41 51.77
C ALA A 726 -12.34 27.86 51.26
N ILE A 727 -12.61 28.09 49.96
CA ILE A 727 -12.60 29.45 49.40
C ILE A 727 -13.77 30.27 49.94
N MET A 728 -14.97 29.69 50.06
CA MET A 728 -16.12 30.37 50.67
C MET A 728 -15.88 30.73 52.14
N GLU A 729 -15.29 29.81 52.93
CA GLU A 729 -14.93 30.08 54.33
C GLU A 729 -13.90 31.20 54.43
N LYS A 730 -12.87 31.19 53.57
CA LYS A 730 -11.88 32.27 53.50
C LYS A 730 -12.51 33.61 53.13
N LYS A 731 -13.46 33.63 52.18
CA LYS A 731 -14.20 34.84 51.79
C LYS A 731 -15.06 35.39 52.94
N ALA A 732 -15.76 34.50 53.66
CA ALA A 732 -16.57 34.87 54.82
C ALA A 732 -15.73 35.43 55.98
N ASN A 733 -14.54 34.87 56.23
CA ASN A 733 -13.65 35.35 57.29
C ASN A 733 -13.11 36.75 57.00
N VAL A 734 -12.78 37.07 55.74
CA VAL A 734 -12.28 38.41 55.37
C VAL A 734 -13.40 39.45 55.42
N GLN A 735 -14.61 39.12 54.96
CA GLN A 735 -15.78 40.02 55.06
C GLN A 735 -16.24 40.26 56.51
N GLY A 736 -15.85 39.41 57.47
CA GLY A 736 -16.13 39.60 58.89
C GLY A 736 -15.13 40.48 59.64
N GLU A 737 -13.97 40.78 59.04
CA GLU A 737 -12.92 41.63 59.64
C GLU A 737 -12.96 43.10 59.16
N ASP A 738 -13.61 43.39 58.03
CA ASP A 738 -13.93 44.75 57.55
C ASP A 738 -15.18 45.32 58.27
#